data_AF-A0A9P5F2L4-F1
#
_entry.id   AF-A0A9P5F2L4-F1
#
_cell.length_a   1.000
_cell.length_b   1.000
_cell.length_c   1.000
_cell.angle_alpha   90.00
_cell.angle_beta   90.00
_cell.angle_gamma   90.00
#
_symmetry.space_group_name_H-M   'P 1'
#
loop_
_entity.id
_entity.type
_entity.pdbx_description
1 polymer ?
#
loop_
_entity_poly.entity_id
_entity_poly.type
_entity_poly.pdbx_seq_one_letter_code
_entity_poly.pdbx_strand_id
1 'polypeptide(L)'
;MVLAIGAAHLSRRTKVALSEEGYYSSAMKLVDEILKTSSIASVQCILLLEMYAFNSPSSGLSLWSLHHHGLALAIELGLHRNLPLDVGDEQLKSDQLKPRQESEPPTNVTSAIHLFRLARFNSEIKCVLYCVDRQYPPYTQPMVVDAESWRVDILSRLRQWKHNIPRHPEGSPGHYISTLCEIKYHELTMLILRPSPRIQNPDKASLRECFQSALTCTELYHSLYVANSLQYGWLSIHSLFLCVMVMFYCVWKPSEIVKEEDFDSVIRALKVSSDVLSAIGEHWPEAKRSRDILDRISTATIRRFTQHLNKRGPLPTPRESRTSVEVASNLSSEPVVDWSDMGLSWNGTSSVQFGDEEMINTPFAMNYGANDESFMSADIMSYFLGSSADATMGPNDFVHVMDDAPNYFVGISRVELAYIRDRYSMAATTGFPDQADAVEKTEHDLQQVASQHAIDRRSGHDTTKYVTDARLNRGNDAGGHCRYEGSKHIQDSRTNTVAERVPSVAAPSSLADPGPPPDGGLWAWLCVLGTFLVVMNTWGVINSFGVFQSYYVKALDRAPSDISWIGSINVFLLFFIGTFTGRLTDAGFFRPLAISGAILTITGTLATSACTKYWQIFLAQGICVGIGSGCLFCPAVAIVSTYFNKRRSLAIGITACGSGVGGILYPVLVRQLLPRVGFGWTMRTIGFVQGGGLVIAVAILRPRVLPRKTGQFVEWSAFRELEYTSYACGSVLCLMGAYFAFFFVAAYARDIQGMSYTNSLNLVMMMNGVGMVGRLLLTHLADRFGNLTVFVPTAGAGALLLFSWIAVSSPAGVYVWASFSGMATGGIQSLFPSALASLTSDPQKQGTRIGMVFTIVSFAGLIGPPIGGALISAVGGSYVGAQAFAGTSLSLGMAFMMTAREVKRRKKGQDMWMKV
;
A
#
# COMPACT_ATOMS: atom_id res chain seq x y z
N MET A 1 -25.59 -19.99 -12.35
CA MET A 1 -24.87 -20.21 -11.07
C MET A 1 -25.13 -21.58 -10.44
N VAL A 2 -26.35 -21.94 -10.00
CA VAL A 2 -26.60 -23.23 -9.29
C VAL A 2 -26.03 -24.44 -10.04
N LEU A 3 -26.24 -24.54 -11.37
CA LEU A 3 -25.67 -25.62 -12.20
C LEU A 3 -24.13 -25.60 -12.27
N ALA A 4 -23.48 -24.44 -12.19
CA ALA A 4 -22.02 -24.34 -12.18
C ALA A 4 -21.45 -24.82 -10.84
N ILE A 5 -22.08 -24.43 -9.72
CA ILE A 5 -21.73 -24.90 -8.36
C ILE A 5 -21.97 -26.42 -8.24
N GLY A 6 -23.10 -26.90 -8.75
CA GLY A 6 -23.44 -28.33 -8.78
C GLY A 6 -22.46 -29.14 -9.64
N ALA A 7 -22.10 -28.64 -10.82
CA ALA A 7 -21.08 -29.25 -11.68
C ALA A 7 -19.71 -29.29 -10.98
N ALA A 8 -19.28 -28.20 -10.34
CA ALA A 8 -18.02 -28.14 -9.60
C ALA A 8 -17.97 -29.14 -8.42
N HIS A 9 -19.03 -29.21 -7.60
CA HIS A 9 -19.10 -30.18 -6.49
C HIS A 9 -19.20 -31.63 -6.98
N LEU A 10 -19.98 -31.90 -8.02
CA LEU A 10 -20.12 -33.24 -8.57
C LEU A 10 -18.81 -33.70 -9.22
N SER A 11 -18.16 -32.82 -10.00
CA SER A 11 -16.85 -33.02 -10.62
C SER A 11 -15.79 -33.43 -9.57
N ARG A 12 -15.74 -32.72 -8.43
CA ARG A 12 -14.85 -33.05 -7.31
C ARG A 12 -15.18 -34.41 -6.66
N ARG A 13 -16.47 -34.72 -6.47
CA ARG A 13 -16.91 -35.98 -5.84
C ARG A 13 -16.68 -37.20 -6.72
N THR A 14 -16.88 -37.10 -8.04
CA THR A 14 -16.73 -38.22 -8.98
C THR A 14 -15.36 -38.28 -9.65
N LYS A 15 -14.54 -37.23 -9.51
CA LYS A 15 -13.29 -37.00 -10.26
C LYS A 15 -13.49 -36.97 -11.79
N VAL A 16 -14.69 -36.62 -12.26
CA VAL A 16 -15.04 -36.49 -13.69
C VAL A 16 -15.18 -35.02 -14.03
N ALA A 17 -14.40 -34.53 -15.00
CA ALA A 17 -14.48 -33.14 -15.44
C ALA A 17 -15.85 -32.82 -16.07
N LEU A 18 -16.63 -31.98 -15.38
CA LEU A 18 -17.91 -31.43 -15.86
C LEU A 18 -17.73 -29.97 -16.31
N SER A 19 -18.55 -29.51 -17.27
CA SER A 19 -18.43 -28.16 -17.86
C SER A 19 -18.95 -27.05 -16.92
N GLU A 20 -18.25 -26.80 -15.82
CA GLU A 20 -18.55 -25.71 -14.88
C GLU A 20 -18.41 -24.33 -15.54
N GLU A 21 -17.39 -24.14 -16.37
CA GLU A 21 -17.10 -22.88 -17.08
C GLU A 21 -18.23 -22.44 -18.02
N GLY A 22 -18.91 -23.39 -18.69
CA GLY A 22 -20.01 -23.08 -19.61
C GLY A 22 -21.24 -22.52 -18.89
N TYR A 23 -21.58 -23.11 -17.73
CA TYR A 23 -22.67 -22.63 -16.87
C TYR A 23 -22.32 -21.32 -16.16
N TYR A 24 -21.05 -21.09 -15.83
CA TYR A 24 -20.55 -19.83 -15.28
C TYR A 24 -20.61 -18.71 -16.32
N SER A 25 -20.00 -18.91 -17.50
CA SER A 25 -19.98 -17.95 -18.61
C SER A 25 -21.39 -17.53 -19.05
N SER A 26 -22.33 -18.48 -19.07
CA SER A 26 -23.74 -18.18 -19.36
C SER A 26 -24.41 -17.29 -18.32
N ALA A 27 -24.06 -17.43 -17.04
CA ALA A 27 -24.59 -16.59 -15.96
C ALA A 27 -23.93 -15.20 -15.93
N MET A 28 -22.63 -15.09 -16.25
CA MET A 28 -21.89 -13.83 -16.26
C MET A 28 -22.47 -12.78 -17.22
N LYS A 29 -23.15 -13.21 -18.29
CA LYS A 29 -23.84 -12.32 -19.25
C LYS A 29 -24.96 -11.46 -18.64
N LEU A 30 -25.51 -11.84 -17.49
CA LEU A 30 -26.63 -11.16 -16.83
C LEU A 30 -26.22 -10.39 -15.56
N VAL A 31 -24.94 -10.41 -15.19
CA VAL A 31 -24.46 -9.81 -13.92
C VAL A 31 -24.67 -8.29 -13.89
N ASP A 32 -24.49 -7.60 -15.02
CA ASP A 32 -24.73 -6.16 -15.14
C ASP A 32 -26.20 -5.75 -14.96
N GLU A 33 -27.14 -6.67 -15.12
CA GLU A 33 -28.59 -6.45 -14.91
C GLU A 33 -28.97 -6.77 -13.46
N ILE A 34 -28.40 -7.84 -12.91
CA ILE A 34 -28.53 -8.25 -11.50
C ILE A 34 -28.02 -7.14 -10.56
N LEU A 35 -26.85 -6.56 -10.84
CA LEU A 35 -26.25 -5.50 -10.01
C LEU A 35 -27.01 -4.17 -10.06
N LYS A 36 -27.89 -3.94 -11.05
CA LYS A 36 -28.72 -2.73 -11.16
C LYS A 36 -30.09 -2.86 -10.50
N THR A 37 -30.50 -4.06 -10.09
CA THR A 37 -31.86 -4.35 -9.65
C THR A 37 -31.88 -4.63 -8.15
N SER A 38 -32.53 -3.80 -7.35
CA SER A 38 -32.67 -4.01 -5.90
C SER A 38 -33.81 -4.99 -5.57
N SER A 39 -33.51 -6.29 -5.60
CA SER A 39 -34.49 -7.36 -5.33
C SER A 39 -33.89 -8.51 -4.51
N ILE A 40 -34.76 -9.30 -3.85
CA ILE A 40 -34.36 -10.51 -3.12
C ILE A 40 -33.68 -11.52 -4.08
N ALA A 41 -34.17 -11.63 -5.33
CA ALA A 41 -33.55 -12.48 -6.34
C ALA A 41 -32.13 -12.01 -6.70
N SER A 42 -31.88 -10.70 -6.72
CA SER A 42 -30.54 -10.14 -6.95
C SER A 42 -29.56 -10.51 -5.84
N VAL A 43 -30.01 -10.41 -4.57
CA VAL A 43 -29.21 -10.84 -3.41
C VAL A 43 -28.91 -12.34 -3.49
N GLN A 44 -29.89 -13.18 -3.84
CA GLN A 44 -29.68 -14.62 -4.06
C GLN A 44 -28.67 -14.89 -5.18
N CYS A 45 -28.73 -14.16 -6.29
CA CYS A 45 -27.76 -14.28 -7.39
C CYS A 45 -26.34 -13.89 -6.97
N ILE A 46 -26.16 -12.82 -6.18
CA ILE A 46 -24.85 -12.40 -5.66
C ILE A 46 -24.30 -13.42 -4.67
N LEU A 47 -25.13 -13.94 -3.76
CA LEU A 47 -24.72 -15.02 -2.85
C LEU A 47 -24.27 -16.27 -3.60
N LEU A 48 -24.94 -16.64 -4.70
CA LEU A 48 -24.51 -17.74 -5.56
C LEU A 48 -23.21 -17.43 -6.33
N LEU A 49 -22.93 -16.16 -6.66
CA LEU A 49 -21.64 -15.74 -7.23
C LEU A 49 -20.52 -15.81 -6.17
N GLU A 50 -20.77 -15.37 -4.93
CA GLU A 50 -19.84 -15.53 -3.81
C GLU A 50 -19.53 -17.01 -3.55
N MET A 51 -20.55 -17.87 -3.45
CA MET A 51 -20.37 -19.31 -3.25
C MET A 51 -19.56 -19.98 -4.37
N TYR A 52 -19.72 -19.54 -5.61
CA TYR A 52 -18.90 -20.03 -6.72
C TYR A 52 -17.47 -19.50 -6.64
N ALA A 53 -17.27 -18.20 -6.38
CA ALA A 53 -15.95 -17.59 -6.25
C ALA A 53 -15.14 -18.18 -5.07
N PHE A 54 -15.79 -18.51 -3.95
CA PHE A 54 -15.19 -19.23 -2.83
C PHE A 54 -14.67 -20.63 -3.21
N ASN A 55 -15.36 -21.31 -4.12
CA ASN A 55 -15.00 -22.66 -4.55
C ASN A 55 -14.03 -22.67 -5.74
N SER A 56 -14.08 -21.67 -6.62
CA SER A 56 -13.28 -21.57 -7.84
C SER A 56 -12.53 -20.23 -7.87
N PRO A 57 -11.35 -20.14 -7.22
CA PRO A 57 -10.56 -18.89 -7.15
C PRO A 57 -10.04 -18.40 -8.51
N SER A 58 -10.02 -19.28 -9.53
CA SER A 58 -9.76 -18.94 -10.94
C SER A 58 -10.86 -18.10 -11.61
N SER A 59 -12.00 -17.88 -10.96
CA SER A 59 -13.14 -17.14 -11.52
C SER A 59 -12.86 -15.64 -11.79
N GLY A 60 -11.78 -15.08 -11.25
CA GLY A 60 -11.38 -13.67 -11.44
C GLY A 60 -12.26 -12.64 -10.72
N LEU A 61 -13.30 -13.09 -10.00
CA LEU A 61 -14.22 -12.21 -9.29
C LEU A 61 -13.64 -11.77 -7.94
N SER A 62 -13.66 -10.46 -7.69
CA SER A 62 -13.36 -9.92 -6.37
C SER A 62 -14.48 -10.28 -5.40
N LEU A 63 -14.23 -11.31 -4.58
CA LEU A 63 -15.12 -11.74 -3.49
C LEU A 63 -15.53 -10.57 -2.58
N TRP A 64 -14.60 -9.65 -2.30
CA TRP A 64 -14.84 -8.45 -1.53
C TRP A 64 -15.83 -7.49 -2.17
N SER A 65 -15.80 -7.36 -3.51
CA SER A 65 -16.75 -6.53 -4.26
C SER A 65 -18.14 -7.14 -4.25
N LEU A 66 -18.26 -8.45 -4.49
CA LEU A 66 -19.53 -9.17 -4.41
C LEU A 66 -20.15 -9.04 -3.02
N HIS A 67 -19.34 -9.26 -1.97
CA HIS A 67 -19.79 -9.16 -0.58
C HIS A 67 -20.29 -7.75 -0.20
N HIS A 68 -19.62 -6.70 -0.67
CA HIS A 68 -20.08 -5.33 -0.46
C HIS A 68 -21.41 -5.04 -1.17
N HIS A 69 -21.59 -5.47 -2.42
CA HIS A 69 -22.85 -5.28 -3.15
C HIS A 69 -23.99 -6.11 -2.54
N GLY A 70 -23.71 -7.36 -2.13
CA GLY A 70 -24.67 -8.21 -1.42
C GLY A 70 -25.11 -7.62 -0.09
N LEU A 71 -24.17 -7.05 0.69
CA LEU A 71 -24.46 -6.38 1.95
C LEU A 71 -25.26 -5.09 1.76
N ALA A 72 -24.88 -4.24 0.78
CA ALA A 72 -25.61 -3.01 0.47
C ALA A 72 -27.07 -3.29 0.09
N LEU A 73 -27.32 -4.24 -0.82
CA LEU A 73 -28.67 -4.65 -1.22
C LEU A 73 -29.46 -5.28 -0.06
N ALA A 74 -28.82 -6.05 0.82
CA ALA A 74 -29.47 -6.59 2.03
C ALA A 74 -29.81 -5.49 3.06
N ILE A 75 -29.08 -4.37 3.07
CA ILE A 75 -29.38 -3.20 3.89
C ILE A 75 -30.55 -2.41 3.30
N GLU A 76 -30.52 -2.10 2.01
CA GLU A 76 -31.61 -1.43 1.29
C GLU A 76 -32.95 -2.17 1.43
N LEU A 77 -32.93 -3.49 1.28
CA LEU A 77 -34.12 -4.35 1.43
C LEU A 77 -34.55 -4.56 2.90
N GLY A 78 -33.83 -3.99 3.88
CA GLY A 78 -34.17 -4.10 5.29
C GLY A 78 -33.96 -5.50 5.91
N LEU A 79 -33.30 -6.42 5.20
CA LEU A 79 -33.15 -7.83 5.60
C LEU A 79 -32.31 -8.00 6.89
N HIS A 80 -31.54 -6.98 7.27
CA HIS A 80 -30.77 -6.92 8.51
C HIS A 80 -31.61 -6.75 9.79
N ARG A 81 -32.89 -6.35 9.68
CA ARG A 81 -33.70 -5.88 10.82
C ARG A 81 -34.20 -7.00 11.74
N ASN A 82 -34.40 -8.20 11.21
CA ASN A 82 -34.91 -9.35 11.95
C ASN A 82 -33.99 -10.56 11.79
N LEU A 83 -33.88 -11.39 12.83
CA LEU A 83 -33.32 -12.74 12.65
C LEU A 83 -34.26 -13.57 11.76
N PRO A 84 -33.74 -14.45 10.89
CA PRO A 84 -34.58 -15.34 10.10
C PRO A 84 -35.39 -16.26 11.03
N LEU A 85 -36.64 -16.53 10.64
CA LEU A 85 -37.49 -17.49 11.33
C LEU A 85 -36.90 -18.90 11.16
N ASP A 86 -36.93 -19.73 12.22
CA ASP A 86 -36.53 -21.15 12.15
C ASP A 86 -37.63 -21.95 11.43
N VAL A 87 -37.63 -21.86 10.10
CA VAL A 87 -38.55 -22.53 9.18
C VAL A 87 -37.72 -23.38 8.22
N GLY A 88 -38.05 -24.66 8.09
CA GLY A 88 -37.32 -25.57 7.19
C GLY A 88 -37.65 -25.32 5.72
N ASP A 89 -36.72 -25.64 4.82
CA ASP A 89 -36.87 -25.43 3.37
C ASP A 89 -38.14 -26.09 2.77
N GLU A 90 -38.60 -27.19 3.37
CA GLU A 90 -39.85 -27.88 2.95
C GLU A 90 -41.12 -27.10 3.30
N GLN A 91 -41.10 -26.33 4.39
CA GLN A 91 -42.24 -25.55 4.87
C GLN A 91 -42.41 -24.22 4.12
N LEU A 92 -41.39 -23.75 3.40
CA LEU A 92 -41.43 -22.55 2.54
C LEU A 92 -42.47 -22.64 1.41
N LYS A 93 -42.98 -23.84 1.11
CA LYS A 93 -44.04 -24.07 0.10
C LYS A 93 -45.46 -24.01 0.65
N SER A 94 -45.62 -23.81 1.96
CA SER A 94 -46.95 -23.78 2.61
C SER A 94 -47.39 -22.35 2.92
N ASP A 95 -48.67 -22.05 2.68
CA ASP A 95 -49.27 -20.72 2.96
C ASP A 95 -49.31 -20.35 4.45
N GLN A 96 -48.87 -21.24 5.35
CA GLN A 96 -48.75 -20.99 6.78
C GLN A 96 -47.34 -21.30 7.28
N LEU A 97 -46.47 -20.29 7.24
CA LEU A 97 -45.16 -20.31 7.89
C LEU A 97 -45.32 -20.42 9.41
N LYS A 98 -45.09 -21.63 9.95
CA LYS A 98 -45.04 -21.89 11.40
C LYS A 98 -43.58 -22.02 11.83
N PRO A 99 -43.12 -21.28 12.86
CA PRO A 99 -41.80 -21.50 13.43
C PRO A 99 -41.69 -22.91 14.02
N ARG A 100 -40.54 -23.55 13.83
CA ARG A 100 -40.18 -24.84 14.42
C ARG A 100 -40.33 -24.83 15.93
N GLN A 101 -40.90 -25.90 16.50
CA GLN A 101 -40.94 -26.10 17.95
C GLN A 101 -39.66 -26.78 18.46
N GLU A 102 -39.24 -26.51 19.70
CA GLU A 102 -37.98 -27.04 20.26
C GLU A 102 -37.93 -28.59 20.31
N SER A 103 -39.08 -29.26 20.27
CA SER A 103 -39.25 -30.72 20.23
C SER A 103 -39.04 -31.37 18.84
N GLU A 104 -39.02 -30.59 17.77
CA GLU A 104 -38.84 -31.07 16.40
C GLU A 104 -37.34 -31.24 16.06
N PRO A 105 -36.94 -32.13 15.13
CA PRO A 105 -35.53 -32.29 14.77
C PRO A 105 -34.94 -30.99 14.19
N PRO A 106 -33.65 -30.67 14.44
CA PRO A 106 -33.04 -29.43 13.98
C PRO A 106 -32.92 -29.39 12.45
N THR A 107 -33.07 -28.20 11.87
CA THR A 107 -32.92 -27.97 10.42
C THR A 107 -31.57 -27.29 10.11
N ASN A 108 -31.22 -27.20 8.83
CA ASN A 108 -30.09 -26.39 8.38
C ASN A 108 -30.23 -24.91 8.79
N VAL A 109 -31.47 -24.39 8.81
CA VAL A 109 -31.80 -23.02 9.23
C VAL A 109 -31.58 -22.85 10.73
N THR A 110 -31.95 -23.83 11.55
CA THR A 110 -31.66 -23.85 12.99
C THR A 110 -30.16 -23.70 13.26
N SER A 111 -29.32 -24.46 12.56
CA SER A 111 -27.86 -24.36 12.69
C SER A 111 -27.30 -23.04 12.17
N ALA A 112 -27.85 -22.48 11.09
CA ALA A 112 -27.48 -21.16 10.60
C ALA A 112 -27.80 -20.05 11.62
N ILE A 113 -28.99 -20.08 12.24
CA ILE A 113 -29.37 -19.16 13.33
C ILE A 113 -28.40 -19.29 14.51
N HIS A 114 -27.97 -20.50 14.85
CA HIS A 114 -26.99 -20.74 15.91
C HIS A 114 -25.62 -20.10 15.59
N LEU A 115 -25.16 -20.22 14.34
CA LEU A 115 -23.94 -19.56 13.85
C LEU A 115 -24.08 -18.01 13.80
N PHE A 116 -25.26 -17.47 13.49
CA PHE A 116 -25.51 -16.02 13.59
C PHE A 116 -25.44 -15.52 15.03
N ARG A 117 -25.90 -16.30 16.02
CA ARG A 117 -25.70 -16.00 17.44
C ARG A 117 -24.21 -16.02 17.80
N LEU A 118 -23.44 -16.98 17.28
CA LEU A 118 -21.98 -17.04 17.46
C LEU A 118 -21.24 -15.82 16.88
N ALA A 119 -21.70 -15.28 15.75
CA ALA A 119 -21.12 -14.07 15.15
C ALA A 119 -21.24 -12.84 16.07
N ARG A 120 -22.26 -12.77 16.94
CA ARG A 120 -22.39 -11.70 17.96
C ARG A 120 -21.30 -11.83 19.02
N PHE A 121 -21.05 -13.03 19.53
CA PHE A 121 -19.94 -13.30 20.45
C PHE A 121 -18.58 -12.90 19.85
N ASN A 122 -18.33 -13.29 18.59
CA ASN A 122 -17.09 -12.93 17.88
C ASN A 122 -16.87 -11.40 17.81
N SER A 123 -17.95 -10.64 17.57
CA SER A 123 -17.89 -9.18 17.57
C SER A 123 -17.60 -8.60 18.95
N GLU A 124 -18.29 -9.07 20.00
CA GLU A 124 -18.08 -8.62 21.38
C GLU A 124 -16.62 -8.84 21.82
N ILE A 125 -16.07 -10.04 21.57
CA ILE A 125 -14.70 -10.41 21.88
C ILE A 125 -13.69 -9.46 21.22
N LYS A 126 -13.87 -9.18 19.92
CA LYS A 126 -12.96 -8.30 19.17
C LYS A 126 -13.05 -6.84 19.59
N CYS A 127 -14.24 -6.36 19.93
CA CYS A 127 -14.43 -5.01 20.46
C CYS A 127 -13.74 -4.84 21.83
N VAL A 128 -13.88 -5.81 22.74
CA VAL A 128 -13.42 -5.67 24.13
C VAL A 128 -11.91 -5.95 24.31
N LEU A 129 -11.37 -6.97 23.64
CA LEU A 129 -9.96 -7.38 23.80
C LEU A 129 -9.00 -6.79 22.75
N TYR A 130 -9.47 -6.57 21.52
CA TYR A 130 -8.59 -6.30 20.38
C TYR A 130 -8.70 -4.90 19.77
N CYS A 131 -9.72 -4.11 20.14
CA CYS A 131 -9.86 -2.75 19.63
C CYS A 131 -8.78 -1.81 20.18
N VAL A 132 -8.19 -1.00 19.29
CA VAL A 132 -7.14 -0.03 19.64
C VAL A 132 -7.72 1.30 20.10
N ASP A 133 -8.86 1.71 19.52
CA ASP A 133 -9.62 2.86 19.95
C ASP A 133 -10.50 2.50 21.16
N ARG A 134 -10.54 3.39 22.15
CA ARG A 134 -11.21 3.20 23.44
C ARG A 134 -12.53 3.95 23.55
N GLN A 135 -12.88 4.77 22.55
CA GLN A 135 -14.12 5.55 22.50
C GLN A 135 -15.00 5.09 21.33
N TYR A 136 -15.57 3.90 21.47
CA TYR A 136 -16.58 3.41 20.52
C TYR A 136 -17.95 4.07 20.77
N PRO A 137 -18.81 4.20 19.74
CA PRO A 137 -20.13 4.83 19.86
C PRO A 137 -21.02 4.17 20.93
N PRO A 138 -21.90 4.93 21.61
CA PRO A 138 -22.63 4.44 22.79
C PRO A 138 -23.63 3.30 22.53
N TYR A 139 -23.97 3.01 21.26
CA TYR A 139 -24.83 1.88 20.90
C TYR A 139 -24.09 0.53 20.91
N THR A 140 -22.75 0.50 20.85
CA THR A 140 -21.97 -0.74 21.03
C THR A 140 -21.69 -0.98 22.53
N GLN A 141 -22.73 -1.33 23.29
CA GLN A 141 -22.57 -1.78 24.67
C GLN A 141 -21.89 -3.17 24.74
N PRO A 142 -21.25 -3.52 25.88
CA PRO A 142 -21.20 -2.78 27.14
C PRO A 142 -19.87 -2.04 27.41
N MET A 143 -19.92 -1.00 28.24
CA MET A 143 -18.71 -0.40 28.84
C MET A 143 -18.06 -1.39 29.82
N VAL A 144 -17.17 -2.24 29.30
CA VAL A 144 -16.40 -3.20 30.12
C VAL A 144 -15.31 -2.45 30.90
N VAL A 145 -15.61 -2.16 32.18
CA VAL A 145 -14.66 -1.52 33.11
C VAL A 145 -13.56 -2.49 33.54
N ASP A 146 -13.94 -3.69 34.00
CA ASP A 146 -13.00 -4.78 34.31
C ASP A 146 -12.95 -5.81 33.19
N ALA A 147 -11.73 -6.09 32.71
CA ALA A 147 -11.48 -7.05 31.64
C ALA A 147 -11.61 -8.51 32.10
N GLU A 148 -11.28 -8.79 33.37
CA GLU A 148 -11.16 -10.15 33.86
C GLU A 148 -12.52 -10.74 34.26
N SER A 149 -13.36 -9.96 34.96
CA SER A 149 -14.76 -10.33 35.21
C SER A 149 -15.53 -10.53 33.90
N TRP A 150 -15.30 -9.71 32.87
CA TRP A 150 -15.91 -9.92 31.55
C TRP A 150 -15.38 -11.18 30.85
N ARG A 151 -14.08 -11.51 31.01
CA ARG A 151 -13.49 -12.72 30.44
C ARG A 151 -14.12 -13.99 31.01
N VAL A 152 -14.44 -14.00 32.30
CA VAL A 152 -15.17 -15.11 32.95
C VAL A 152 -16.62 -15.18 32.46
N ASP A 153 -17.32 -14.04 32.37
CA ASP A 153 -18.70 -13.98 31.84
C ASP A 153 -18.80 -14.52 30.41
N ILE A 154 -17.98 -14.00 29.49
CA ILE A 154 -18.05 -14.35 28.06
C ILE A 154 -17.74 -15.83 27.82
N LEU A 155 -16.80 -16.41 28.58
CA LEU A 155 -16.51 -17.85 28.54
C LEU A 155 -17.68 -18.69 29.08
N SER A 156 -18.37 -18.24 30.14
CA SER A 156 -19.54 -18.95 30.67
C SER A 156 -20.69 -18.98 29.65
N ARG A 157 -20.97 -17.83 29.01
CA ARG A 157 -21.99 -17.69 27.96
C ARG A 157 -21.64 -18.49 26.70
N LEU A 158 -20.35 -18.54 26.33
CA LEU A 158 -19.88 -19.33 25.18
C LEU A 158 -19.95 -20.85 25.44
N ARG A 159 -19.65 -21.30 26.67
CA ARG A 159 -19.84 -22.71 27.08
C ARG A 159 -21.33 -23.11 27.07
N GLN A 160 -22.23 -22.22 27.51
CA GLN A 160 -23.67 -22.44 27.40
C GLN A 160 -24.11 -22.54 25.92
N TRP A 161 -23.56 -21.69 25.04
CA TRP A 161 -23.81 -21.77 23.60
C TRP A 161 -23.35 -23.11 22.99
N LYS A 162 -22.22 -23.67 23.45
CA LYS A 162 -21.73 -25.00 23.02
C LYS A 162 -22.70 -26.12 23.42
N HIS A 163 -23.24 -26.07 24.64
CA HIS A 163 -24.20 -27.07 25.10
C HIS A 163 -25.45 -27.14 24.20
N ASN A 164 -25.85 -25.99 23.64
CA ASN A 164 -27.04 -25.83 22.80
C ASN A 164 -26.77 -26.03 21.29
N ILE A 165 -25.64 -26.64 20.89
CA ILE A 165 -25.36 -26.91 19.46
C ILE A 165 -26.40 -27.91 18.90
N PRO A 166 -27.10 -27.55 17.80
CA PRO A 166 -28.02 -28.49 17.14
C PRO A 166 -27.28 -29.71 16.61
N ARG A 167 -27.64 -30.90 17.11
CA ARG A 167 -27.04 -32.17 16.70
C ARG A 167 -27.83 -32.80 15.56
N HIS A 168 -27.17 -32.99 14.42
CA HIS A 168 -27.72 -33.69 13.26
C HIS A 168 -27.28 -35.16 13.20
N PRO A 169 -28.11 -36.08 12.68
CA PRO A 169 -27.77 -37.50 12.58
C PRO A 169 -26.47 -37.76 11.80
N GLU A 170 -25.70 -38.75 12.21
CA GLU A 170 -24.47 -39.16 11.51
C GLU A 170 -24.79 -39.57 10.06
N GLY A 171 -23.96 -39.10 9.12
CA GLY A 171 -24.17 -39.28 7.68
C GLY A 171 -25.15 -38.28 7.02
N SER A 172 -25.89 -37.47 7.79
CA SER A 172 -26.71 -36.39 7.21
C SER A 172 -25.84 -35.19 6.77
N PRO A 173 -26.24 -34.40 5.75
CA PRO A 173 -25.53 -33.18 5.37
C PRO A 173 -25.40 -32.15 6.51
N GLY A 174 -26.35 -32.13 7.46
CA GLY A 174 -26.31 -31.27 8.65
C GLY A 174 -25.23 -31.64 9.66
N HIS A 175 -24.70 -32.88 9.63
CA HIS A 175 -23.63 -33.32 10.52
C HIS A 175 -22.38 -32.44 10.38
N TYR A 176 -22.00 -32.09 9.15
CA TYR A 176 -20.92 -31.13 8.86
C TYR A 176 -21.11 -29.79 9.60
N ILE A 177 -22.34 -29.28 9.66
CA ILE A 177 -22.65 -28.00 10.31
C ILE A 177 -22.57 -28.13 11.84
N SER A 178 -22.91 -29.30 12.40
CA SER A 178 -22.72 -29.61 13.83
C SER A 178 -21.22 -29.55 14.19
N THR A 179 -20.38 -30.28 13.45
CA THR A 179 -18.92 -30.28 13.63
C THR A 179 -18.32 -28.89 13.42
N LEU A 180 -18.81 -28.13 12.43
CA LEU A 180 -18.39 -26.75 12.19
C LEU A 180 -18.73 -25.83 13.38
N CYS A 181 -19.88 -25.99 14.03
CA CYS A 181 -20.22 -25.23 15.23
C CYS A 181 -19.24 -25.50 16.39
N GLU A 182 -18.80 -26.75 16.56
CA GLU A 182 -17.81 -27.12 17.57
C GLU A 182 -16.42 -26.56 17.25
N ILE A 183 -15.98 -26.62 15.99
CA ILE A 183 -14.75 -25.97 15.51
C ILE A 183 -14.81 -24.46 15.83
N LYS A 184 -15.90 -23.77 15.50
CA LYS A 184 -16.03 -22.32 15.75
C LYS A 184 -16.12 -21.96 17.24
N TYR A 185 -16.61 -22.85 18.11
CA TYR A 185 -16.47 -22.69 19.56
C TYR A 185 -14.99 -22.69 19.99
N HIS A 186 -14.20 -23.65 19.52
CA HIS A 186 -12.80 -23.75 19.91
C HIS A 186 -11.96 -22.59 19.34
N GLU A 187 -12.26 -22.12 18.13
CA GLU A 187 -11.68 -20.89 17.57
C GLU A 187 -11.92 -19.65 18.45
N LEU A 188 -13.17 -19.41 18.89
CA LEU A 188 -13.46 -18.27 19.77
C LEU A 188 -12.88 -18.44 21.18
N THR A 189 -12.80 -19.68 21.69
CA THR A 189 -12.16 -19.98 22.97
C THR A 189 -10.67 -19.63 22.92
N MET A 190 -9.96 -20.03 21.84
CA MET A 190 -8.58 -19.60 21.60
C MET A 190 -8.45 -18.08 21.45
N LEU A 191 -9.40 -17.41 20.78
CA LEU A 191 -9.40 -15.95 20.62
C LEU A 191 -9.53 -15.19 21.96
N ILE A 192 -10.25 -15.75 22.94
CA ILE A 192 -10.39 -15.16 24.29
C ILE A 192 -9.15 -15.44 25.16
N LEU A 193 -8.60 -16.66 25.11
CA LEU A 193 -7.59 -17.13 26.05
C LEU A 193 -6.14 -16.86 25.61
N ARG A 194 -5.89 -16.63 24.32
CA ARG A 194 -4.56 -16.27 23.80
C ARG A 194 -4.15 -14.84 24.21
N PRO A 195 -2.86 -14.48 24.17
CA PRO A 195 -2.41 -13.12 24.41
C PRO A 195 -3.14 -12.09 23.53
N SER A 196 -3.57 -10.99 24.14
CA SER A 196 -4.32 -9.91 23.50
C SER A 196 -3.75 -8.54 23.91
N PRO A 197 -4.07 -7.43 23.20
CA PRO A 197 -3.61 -6.10 23.60
C PRO A 197 -4.01 -5.73 25.04
N ARG A 198 -5.18 -6.21 25.48
CA ARG A 198 -5.73 -5.93 26.82
C ARG A 198 -5.20 -6.90 27.90
N ILE A 199 -4.86 -8.13 27.53
CA ILE A 199 -4.32 -9.16 28.44
C ILE A 199 -3.08 -9.78 27.78
N GLN A 200 -1.91 -9.18 28.06
CA GLN A 200 -0.64 -9.54 27.41
C GLN A 200 -0.01 -10.83 27.95
N ASN A 201 -0.26 -11.16 29.22
CA ASN A 201 0.24 -12.34 29.91
C ASN A 201 -0.92 -13.09 30.58
N PRO A 202 -1.60 -14.00 29.87
CA PRO A 202 -2.64 -14.85 30.47
C PRO A 202 -2.05 -15.81 31.52
N ASP A 203 -2.90 -16.26 32.44
CA ASP A 203 -2.54 -17.20 33.49
C ASP A 203 -2.31 -18.64 32.96
N LYS A 204 -1.67 -19.49 33.79
CA LYS A 204 -1.34 -20.87 33.41
C LYS A 204 -2.55 -21.74 33.07
N ALA A 205 -3.68 -21.56 33.76
CA ALA A 205 -4.88 -22.37 33.52
C ALA A 205 -5.54 -21.99 32.18
N SER A 206 -5.63 -20.69 31.88
CA SER A 206 -6.10 -20.18 30.60
C SER A 206 -5.24 -20.63 29.43
N LEU A 207 -3.90 -20.66 29.58
CA LEU A 207 -3.02 -21.21 28.54
C LEU A 207 -3.22 -22.71 28.32
N ARG A 208 -3.51 -23.49 29.38
CA ARG A 208 -3.85 -24.92 29.25
C ARG A 208 -5.18 -25.13 28.50
N GLU A 209 -6.23 -24.41 28.86
CA GLU A 209 -7.54 -24.48 28.16
C GLU A 209 -7.44 -23.99 26.69
N CYS A 210 -6.58 -22.99 26.43
CA CYS A 210 -6.27 -22.53 25.08
C CYS A 210 -5.56 -23.60 24.24
N PHE A 211 -4.59 -24.31 24.84
CA PHE A 211 -3.82 -25.38 24.19
C PHE A 211 -4.68 -26.59 23.86
N GLN A 212 -5.48 -27.07 24.82
CA GLN A 212 -6.43 -28.16 24.61
C GLN A 212 -7.45 -27.82 23.51
N SER A 213 -7.94 -26.57 23.47
CA SER A 213 -8.82 -26.11 22.40
C SER A 213 -8.17 -26.12 21.02
N ALA A 214 -6.85 -25.89 20.91
CA ALA A 214 -6.12 -25.99 19.64
C ALA A 214 -6.01 -27.44 19.17
N LEU A 215 -5.69 -28.38 20.07
CA LEU A 215 -5.63 -29.82 19.78
C LEU A 215 -6.97 -30.34 19.27
N THR A 216 -8.05 -30.14 20.04
CA THR A 216 -9.41 -30.58 19.65
C THR A 216 -9.87 -29.94 18.33
N CYS A 217 -9.54 -28.68 18.07
CA CYS A 217 -9.87 -28.02 16.81
C CYS A 217 -9.18 -28.71 15.62
N THR A 218 -7.90 -29.06 15.74
CA THR A 218 -7.15 -29.81 14.72
C THR A 218 -7.73 -31.21 14.49
N GLU A 219 -8.14 -31.92 15.55
CA GLU A 219 -8.79 -33.24 15.46
C GLU A 219 -10.16 -33.19 14.76
N LEU A 220 -10.96 -32.15 15.05
CA LEU A 220 -12.24 -31.95 14.36
C LEU A 220 -12.04 -31.67 12.86
N TYR A 221 -11.04 -30.87 12.48
CA TYR A 221 -10.68 -30.70 11.05
C TYR A 221 -10.20 -32.00 10.40
N HIS A 222 -9.50 -32.87 11.14
CA HIS A 222 -9.12 -34.20 10.67
C HIS A 222 -10.31 -35.12 10.45
N SER A 223 -11.29 -35.13 11.36
CA SER A 223 -12.50 -35.94 11.20
C SER A 223 -13.28 -35.56 9.94
N LEU A 224 -13.38 -34.25 9.63
CA LEU A 224 -13.99 -33.75 8.40
C LEU A 224 -13.20 -34.14 7.15
N TYR A 225 -11.87 -34.15 7.23
CA TYR A 225 -11.00 -34.60 6.15
C TYR A 225 -11.17 -36.10 5.85
N VAL A 226 -11.09 -36.95 6.87
CA VAL A 226 -11.30 -38.41 6.74
C VAL A 226 -12.70 -38.75 6.24
N ALA A 227 -13.73 -38.02 6.69
CA ALA A 227 -15.11 -38.16 6.21
C ALA A 227 -15.36 -37.57 4.80
N ASN A 228 -14.31 -37.13 4.09
CA ASN A 228 -14.38 -36.45 2.78
C ASN A 228 -15.45 -35.34 2.70
N SER A 229 -15.65 -34.67 3.83
CA SER A 229 -16.69 -33.65 4.06
C SER A 229 -16.09 -32.27 4.38
N LEU A 230 -14.75 -32.18 4.43
CA LEU A 230 -14.02 -30.93 4.57
C LEU A 230 -14.25 -30.02 3.36
N GLN A 231 -14.61 -28.76 3.62
CA GLN A 231 -14.62 -27.72 2.59
C GLN A 231 -13.22 -27.12 2.43
N TYR A 232 -12.62 -27.36 1.27
CA TYR A 232 -11.30 -26.85 0.86
C TYR A 232 -11.37 -25.36 0.51
N GLY A 233 -11.29 -24.49 1.52
CA GLY A 233 -11.34 -23.04 1.35
C GLY A 233 -10.42 -22.28 2.31
N TRP A 234 -10.20 -21.00 2.02
CA TRP A 234 -9.29 -20.12 2.78
C TRP A 234 -9.52 -20.12 4.30
N LEU A 235 -10.78 -20.16 4.74
CA LEU A 235 -11.13 -20.14 6.16
C LEU A 235 -10.58 -21.37 6.91
N SER A 236 -10.58 -22.54 6.27
CA SER A 236 -10.02 -23.79 6.82
C SER A 236 -8.49 -23.71 6.96
N ILE A 237 -7.80 -23.17 5.93
CA ILE A 237 -6.34 -22.92 5.97
C ILE A 237 -5.99 -21.99 7.13
N HIS A 238 -6.69 -20.86 7.23
CA HIS A 238 -6.44 -19.86 8.26
C HIS A 238 -6.65 -20.43 9.68
N SER A 239 -7.74 -21.17 9.88
CA SER A 239 -8.08 -21.75 11.20
C SER A 239 -7.06 -22.80 11.64
N LEU A 240 -6.63 -23.69 10.75
CA LEU A 240 -5.57 -24.67 11.03
C LEU A 240 -4.24 -23.98 11.37
N PHE A 241 -3.87 -22.94 10.62
CA PHE A 241 -2.65 -22.17 10.89
C PHE A 241 -2.70 -21.47 12.26
N LEU A 242 -3.86 -20.97 12.70
CA LEU A 242 -4.03 -20.42 14.04
C LEU A 242 -3.85 -21.48 15.14
N CYS A 243 -4.42 -22.68 14.97
CA CYS A 243 -4.25 -23.79 15.93
C CYS A 243 -2.77 -24.11 16.12
N VAL A 244 -2.03 -24.23 15.01
CA VAL A 244 -0.57 -24.45 15.00
C VAL A 244 0.19 -23.35 15.74
N MET A 245 -0.09 -22.07 15.47
CA MET A 245 0.61 -20.95 16.13
C MET A 245 0.34 -20.90 17.63
N VAL A 246 -0.90 -21.22 18.06
CA VAL A 246 -1.26 -21.34 19.48
C VAL A 246 -0.52 -22.52 20.13
N MET A 247 -0.45 -23.68 19.46
CA MET A 247 0.32 -24.83 19.94
C MET A 247 1.80 -24.48 20.13
N PHE A 248 2.47 -23.87 19.15
CA PHE A 248 3.87 -23.46 19.30
C PHE A 248 4.06 -22.46 20.44
N TYR A 249 3.18 -21.47 20.60
CA TYR A 249 3.27 -20.51 21.71
C TYR A 249 3.20 -21.18 23.09
N CYS A 250 2.26 -22.11 23.28
CA CYS A 250 2.08 -22.84 24.53
C CYS A 250 3.20 -23.85 24.79
N VAL A 251 3.85 -24.36 23.74
CA VAL A 251 4.98 -25.29 23.81
C VAL A 251 6.30 -24.57 24.13
N TRP A 252 6.49 -23.33 23.67
CA TRP A 252 7.76 -22.62 23.75
C TRP A 252 7.86 -21.60 24.90
N LYS A 253 6.78 -20.90 25.29
CA LYS A 253 6.86 -19.83 26.33
C LYS A 253 6.84 -20.38 27.77
N PRO A 254 5.90 -21.24 28.20
CA PRO A 254 5.88 -21.82 29.54
C PRO A 254 6.42 -23.27 29.49
N SER A 255 7.68 -23.48 29.89
CA SER A 255 8.40 -24.76 29.84
C SER A 255 7.92 -25.83 30.84
N GLU A 256 6.66 -25.77 31.24
CA GLU A 256 6.01 -26.67 32.21
C GLU A 256 4.76 -27.36 31.66
N ILE A 257 4.01 -26.76 30.73
CA ILE A 257 2.78 -27.37 30.20
C ILE A 257 3.11 -28.68 29.45
N VAL A 258 4.20 -28.69 28.68
CA VAL A 258 4.73 -29.87 27.96
C VAL A 258 5.32 -30.94 28.91
N LYS A 259 5.39 -30.70 30.22
CA LYS A 259 5.78 -31.74 31.20
C LYS A 259 4.58 -32.54 31.70
N GLU A 260 3.36 -32.05 31.51
CA GLU A 260 2.12 -32.64 32.00
C GLU A 260 1.29 -33.28 30.88
N GLU A 261 1.34 -32.75 29.65
CA GLU A 261 0.66 -33.33 28.49
C GLU A 261 1.61 -34.10 27.56
N ASP A 262 1.08 -35.16 26.94
CA ASP A 262 1.81 -36.10 26.09
C ASP A 262 2.40 -35.42 24.84
N PHE A 263 3.73 -35.42 24.74
CA PHE A 263 4.50 -34.89 23.61
C PHE A 263 4.08 -35.52 22.27
N ASP A 264 3.68 -36.80 22.25
CA ASP A 264 3.25 -37.47 21.03
C ASP A 264 1.91 -36.91 20.52
N SER A 265 1.05 -36.38 21.40
CA SER A 265 -0.19 -35.68 21.00
C SER A 265 0.10 -34.43 20.19
N VAL A 266 1.16 -33.68 20.55
CA VAL A 266 1.59 -32.49 19.81
C VAL A 266 2.12 -32.86 18.42
N ILE A 267 2.93 -33.92 18.34
CA ILE A 267 3.45 -34.42 17.05
C ILE A 267 2.29 -34.92 16.18
N ARG A 268 1.32 -35.65 16.74
CA ARG A 268 0.11 -36.09 16.03
C ARG A 268 -0.65 -34.90 15.46
N ALA A 269 -0.95 -33.87 16.26
CA ALA A 269 -1.67 -32.69 15.82
C ALA A 269 -0.93 -31.87 14.74
N LEU A 270 0.40 -31.71 14.86
CA LEU A 270 1.21 -31.03 13.84
C LEU A 270 1.22 -31.81 12.51
N LYS A 271 1.37 -33.14 12.57
CA LYS A 271 1.33 -33.99 11.37
C LYS A 271 -0.04 -33.93 10.70
N VAL A 272 -1.12 -34.12 11.46
CA VAL A 272 -2.51 -33.97 11.01
C VAL A 272 -2.74 -32.62 10.32
N SER A 273 -2.23 -31.53 10.90
CA SER A 273 -2.35 -30.19 10.31
C SER A 273 -1.61 -30.09 8.97
N SER A 274 -0.45 -30.75 8.84
CA SER A 274 0.31 -30.81 7.59
C SER A 274 -0.37 -31.66 6.52
N ASP A 275 -0.91 -32.83 6.88
CA ASP A 275 -1.64 -33.72 5.99
C ASP A 275 -2.89 -33.02 5.40
N VAL A 276 -3.68 -32.34 6.24
CA VAL A 276 -4.86 -31.57 5.79
C VAL A 276 -4.46 -30.36 4.93
N LEU A 277 -3.40 -29.62 5.29
CA LEU A 277 -2.88 -28.53 4.46
C LEU A 277 -2.31 -29.03 3.12
N SER A 278 -1.76 -30.26 3.08
CA SER A 278 -1.29 -30.88 1.85
C SER A 278 -2.45 -31.21 0.89
N ALA A 279 -3.56 -31.75 1.40
CA ALA A 279 -4.77 -32.01 0.61
C ALA A 279 -5.44 -30.73 0.11
N ILE A 280 -5.48 -29.66 0.93
CA ILE A 280 -5.88 -28.33 0.45
C ILE A 280 -4.86 -27.80 -0.59
N GLY A 281 -3.58 -28.11 -0.43
CA GLY A 281 -2.46 -27.74 -1.30
C GLY A 281 -2.51 -28.31 -2.72
N GLU A 282 -3.26 -29.39 -2.96
CA GLU A 282 -3.56 -29.89 -4.31
C GLU A 282 -4.49 -28.96 -5.09
N HIS A 283 -5.28 -28.15 -4.37
CA HIS A 283 -6.31 -27.28 -4.91
C HIS A 283 -5.96 -25.77 -4.80
N TRP A 284 -5.14 -25.40 -3.80
CA TRP A 284 -4.73 -24.03 -3.50
C TRP A 284 -3.19 -23.96 -3.30
N PRO A 285 -2.42 -23.36 -4.23
CA PRO A 285 -0.95 -23.27 -4.13
C PRO A 285 -0.44 -22.63 -2.81
N GLU A 286 -1.22 -21.73 -2.23
CA GLU A 286 -0.90 -21.03 -0.98
C GLU A 286 -0.96 -21.96 0.25
N ALA A 287 -1.83 -22.97 0.23
CA ALA A 287 -1.90 -23.98 1.28
C ALA A 287 -0.62 -24.86 1.28
N LYS A 288 -0.11 -25.20 0.09
CA LYS A 288 1.17 -25.91 -0.07
C LYS A 288 2.34 -25.11 0.52
N ARG A 289 2.39 -23.79 0.26
CA ARG A 289 3.40 -22.91 0.89
C ARG A 289 3.26 -22.84 2.42
N SER A 290 2.03 -22.85 2.93
CA SER A 290 1.74 -22.84 4.36
C SER A 290 2.19 -24.14 5.04
N ARG A 291 1.95 -25.29 4.38
CA ARG A 291 2.44 -26.62 4.79
C ARG A 291 3.97 -26.69 4.84
N ASP A 292 4.65 -26.26 3.78
CA ASP A 292 6.13 -26.31 3.70
C ASP A 292 6.81 -25.54 4.84
N ILE A 293 6.15 -24.49 5.34
CA ILE A 293 6.63 -23.68 6.47
C ILE A 293 6.27 -24.34 7.81
N LEU A 294 5.07 -24.91 7.94
CA LEU A 294 4.69 -25.76 9.08
C LEU A 294 5.68 -26.92 9.29
N ASP A 295 6.06 -27.63 8.22
CA ASP A 295 6.97 -28.78 8.30
C ASP A 295 8.37 -28.38 8.77
N ARG A 296 8.89 -27.23 8.28
CA ARG A 296 10.17 -26.65 8.72
C ARG A 296 10.15 -26.32 10.22
N ILE A 297 9.09 -25.65 10.69
CA ILE A 297 8.96 -25.24 12.09
C ILE A 297 8.75 -26.47 13.01
N SER A 298 7.94 -27.42 12.58
CA SER A 298 7.70 -28.69 13.31
C SER A 298 9.00 -29.48 13.47
N THR A 299 9.80 -29.58 12.40
CA THR A 299 11.11 -30.24 12.43
C THR A 299 12.09 -29.54 13.39
N ALA A 300 12.14 -28.21 13.39
CA ALA A 300 12.97 -27.45 14.32
C ALA A 300 12.53 -27.63 15.79
N THR A 301 11.21 -27.64 16.03
CA THR A 301 10.61 -27.88 17.34
C THR A 301 10.97 -29.27 17.86
N ILE A 302 10.71 -30.32 17.09
CA ILE A 302 11.02 -31.72 17.45
C ILE A 302 12.51 -31.87 17.81
N ARG A 303 13.42 -31.36 16.96
CA ARG A 303 14.88 -31.40 17.21
C ARG A 303 15.27 -30.76 18.55
N ARG A 304 14.67 -29.62 18.92
CA ARG A 304 14.92 -28.94 20.20
C ARG A 304 14.43 -29.78 21.40
N PHE A 305 13.29 -30.45 21.27
CA PHE A 305 12.77 -31.34 22.32
C PHE A 305 13.62 -32.61 22.49
N THR A 306 14.00 -33.27 21.39
CA THR A 306 14.93 -34.43 21.45
C THR A 306 16.27 -34.06 22.10
N GLN A 307 16.79 -32.85 21.84
CA GLN A 307 18.00 -32.34 22.51
C GLN A 307 17.80 -32.05 24.01
N HIS A 308 16.61 -31.58 24.42
CA HIS A 308 16.28 -31.37 25.84
C HIS A 308 16.10 -32.69 26.60
N LEU A 309 15.52 -33.71 25.95
CA LEU A 309 15.40 -35.06 26.49
C LEU A 309 16.77 -35.74 26.60
N ASN A 310 17.60 -35.69 25.56
CA ASN A 310 18.97 -36.26 25.57
C ASN A 310 19.92 -35.56 26.56
N LYS A 311 19.63 -34.32 27.00
CA LYS A 311 20.38 -33.67 28.10
C LYS A 311 20.03 -34.22 29.49
N ARG A 312 18.96 -35.01 29.62
CA ARG A 312 18.70 -35.83 30.82
C ARG A 312 19.34 -37.21 30.63
N GLY A 313 20.63 -37.30 30.94
CA GLY A 313 21.28 -38.59 31.17
C GLY A 313 20.66 -39.33 32.38
N PRO A 314 21.00 -40.61 32.59
CA PRO A 314 20.38 -41.44 33.62
C PRO A 314 20.51 -40.85 35.03
N LEU A 315 19.51 -41.13 35.88
CA LEU A 315 19.49 -40.78 37.31
C LEU A 315 20.79 -41.24 38.00
N PRO A 316 21.46 -40.37 38.78
CA PRO A 316 22.59 -40.79 39.61
C PRO A 316 22.10 -41.72 40.73
N THR A 317 22.62 -42.95 40.74
CA THR A 317 22.50 -43.86 41.88
C THR A 317 23.27 -43.30 43.10
N PRO A 318 22.88 -43.68 44.33
CA PRO A 318 22.97 -42.77 45.47
C PRO A 318 24.37 -42.68 46.08
N ARG A 319 24.67 -41.52 46.68
CA ARG A 319 25.79 -41.35 47.60
C ARG A 319 25.23 -41.16 49.01
N GLU A 320 25.51 -42.12 49.89
CA GLU A 320 25.07 -42.08 51.28
C GLU A 320 25.83 -41.04 52.10
N SER A 321 25.09 -40.22 52.85
CA SER A 321 25.55 -39.72 54.16
C SER A 321 24.35 -39.27 55.02
N ARG A 322 23.99 -40.14 55.97
CA ARG A 322 23.56 -39.87 57.37
C ARG A 322 23.43 -38.37 57.77
N THR A 323 22.43 -37.88 58.52
CA THR A 323 21.33 -38.47 59.33
C THR A 323 20.44 -37.28 59.83
N SER A 324 19.25 -37.37 60.43
CA SER A 324 18.27 -38.44 60.78
C SER A 324 17.00 -37.79 61.40
N VAL A 325 15.90 -38.56 61.58
CA VAL A 325 14.72 -38.23 62.44
C VAL A 325 13.82 -37.10 61.84
N GLU A 326 12.48 -37.15 61.81
CA GLU A 326 11.47 -37.94 62.57
C GLU A 326 10.24 -38.37 61.72
N VAL A 327 9.27 -39.04 62.36
CA VAL A 327 8.12 -39.76 61.76
C VAL A 327 6.81 -38.97 61.87
N ALA A 328 5.97 -39.04 60.83
CA ALA A 328 4.51 -38.99 60.95
C ALA A 328 3.85 -39.80 59.81
N SER A 329 3.03 -40.78 60.18
CA SER A 329 2.35 -41.75 59.29
C SER A 329 0.85 -41.46 59.13
N ASN A 330 0.18 -42.28 58.29
CA ASN A 330 -1.28 -42.48 58.13
C ASN A 330 -1.93 -41.72 56.96
N LEU A 331 -2.77 -42.33 56.09
CA LEU A 331 -3.20 -43.74 55.92
C LEU A 331 -3.72 -43.97 54.46
N SER A 332 -3.51 -45.17 53.89
CA SER A 332 -4.35 -45.98 52.93
C SER A 332 -5.38 -45.34 51.96
N SER A 333 -5.68 -45.85 50.75
CA SER A 333 -5.26 -47.07 50.01
C SER A 333 -5.73 -47.08 48.53
N GLU A 334 -5.06 -47.89 47.71
CA GLU A 334 -5.27 -48.32 46.30
C GLU A 334 -6.62 -49.06 46.02
N PRO A 335 -7.03 -49.43 44.75
CA PRO A 335 -6.17 -49.90 43.64
C PRO A 335 -6.49 -49.49 42.17
N VAL A 336 -5.59 -49.94 41.29
CA VAL A 336 -5.61 -49.87 39.81
C VAL A 336 -6.44 -51.00 39.19
N VAL A 337 -7.06 -50.77 38.02
CA VAL A 337 -7.57 -51.82 37.12
C VAL A 337 -7.16 -51.53 35.68
N ASP A 338 -6.70 -52.57 34.99
CA ASP A 338 -6.21 -52.60 33.60
C ASP A 338 -7.33 -53.00 32.62
N TRP A 339 -7.26 -52.51 31.38
CA TRP A 339 -8.06 -52.95 30.24
C TRP A 339 -7.26 -52.86 28.94
N SER A 340 -6.44 -53.88 28.69
CA SER A 340 -6.02 -54.24 27.35
C SER A 340 -6.73 -55.52 26.94
N ASP A 341 -7.44 -55.48 25.80
CA ASP A 341 -7.99 -56.70 25.20
C ASP A 341 -7.91 -56.66 23.67
N MET A 342 -7.79 -57.87 23.13
CA MET A 342 -7.20 -58.28 21.85
C MET A 342 -7.93 -57.75 20.57
N GLY A 343 -7.34 -57.78 19.36
CA GLY A 343 -6.14 -58.51 18.94
C GLY A 343 -5.67 -58.27 17.49
N LEU A 344 -4.78 -59.18 17.04
CA LEU A 344 -3.98 -59.11 15.81
C LEU A 344 -4.62 -59.83 14.60
N SER A 345 -4.34 -59.35 13.37
CA SER A 345 -3.92 -60.25 12.26
C SER A 345 -3.26 -59.49 11.10
N TRP A 346 -2.24 -60.10 10.50
CA TRP A 346 -1.43 -59.60 9.37
C TRP A 346 -1.93 -60.13 8.00
N ASN A 347 -1.68 -59.38 6.91
CA ASN A 347 -0.91 -59.79 5.70
C ASN A 347 -1.32 -59.03 4.41
N GLY A 348 -0.38 -58.87 3.47
CA GLY A 348 -0.71 -58.47 2.09
C GLY A 348 0.40 -57.71 1.32
N THR A 349 1.44 -58.40 0.88
CA THR A 349 2.46 -57.84 -0.04
C THR A 349 2.01 -57.88 -1.51
N SER A 350 2.23 -56.82 -2.28
CA SER A 350 2.47 -56.94 -3.74
C SER A 350 3.21 -55.73 -4.32
N SER A 351 4.36 -55.99 -4.95
CA SER A 351 5.16 -55.03 -5.73
C SER A 351 4.76 -55.02 -7.20
N VAL A 352 4.78 -53.86 -7.86
CA VAL A 352 4.89 -53.73 -9.33
C VAL A 352 5.83 -52.56 -9.66
N GLN A 353 6.55 -52.65 -10.78
CA GLN A 353 7.72 -51.82 -11.13
C GLN A 353 7.72 -51.45 -12.62
N PHE A 354 8.29 -50.28 -12.96
CA PHE A 354 8.81 -49.82 -14.27
C PHE A 354 7.88 -49.67 -15.51
N GLY A 355 8.25 -48.72 -16.38
CA GLY A 355 7.76 -48.52 -17.76
C GLY A 355 7.92 -47.09 -18.30
N ASP A 356 8.78 -46.88 -19.30
CA ASP A 356 9.18 -45.59 -19.89
C ASP A 356 8.54 -45.30 -21.29
N GLU A 357 8.90 -44.15 -21.90
CA GLU A 357 8.86 -43.82 -23.37
C GLU A 357 7.48 -43.59 -24.07
N GLU A 358 7.30 -42.75 -25.11
CA GLU A 358 8.09 -41.63 -25.71
C GLU A 358 7.17 -40.64 -26.50
N MET A 359 7.74 -39.72 -27.30
CA MET A 359 7.10 -38.56 -27.98
C MET A 359 6.24 -38.87 -29.22
N ILE A 360 5.48 -37.87 -29.74
CA ILE A 360 5.66 -37.29 -31.11
C ILE A 360 4.82 -36.00 -31.36
N ASN A 361 5.52 -34.95 -31.79
CA ASN A 361 5.23 -33.75 -32.61
C ASN A 361 3.88 -32.94 -32.64
N THR A 362 4.15 -31.63 -32.71
CA THR A 362 3.41 -30.37 -32.96
C THR A 362 2.77 -30.26 -34.38
N PRO A 363 2.20 -29.10 -34.85
CA PRO A 363 1.88 -27.80 -34.21
C PRO A 363 0.46 -27.22 -34.48
N PHE A 364 0.00 -26.22 -33.72
CA PHE A 364 -0.66 -24.97 -34.22
C PHE A 364 -0.95 -23.99 -33.07
N ALA A 365 -0.81 -22.68 -33.29
CA ALA A 365 -0.98 -21.64 -32.28
C ALA A 365 -2.23 -20.77 -32.50
N MET A 366 -2.85 -20.27 -31.43
CA MET A 366 -3.48 -18.94 -31.40
C MET A 366 -3.74 -18.40 -29.97
N ASN A 367 -3.46 -17.11 -29.77
CA ASN A 367 -3.54 -16.38 -28.49
C ASN A 367 -4.97 -16.03 -28.03
N TYR A 368 -5.17 -15.82 -26.71
CA TYR A 368 -6.14 -14.89 -26.05
C TYR A 368 -6.11 -15.10 -24.52
N GLY A 369 -6.14 -14.11 -23.63
CA GLY A 369 -5.79 -14.31 -22.21
C GLY A 369 -6.87 -14.79 -21.19
N ALA A 370 -6.66 -14.59 -19.87
CA ALA A 370 -5.35 -14.42 -19.21
C ALA A 370 -5.25 -13.47 -18.00
N ASN A 371 -4.15 -12.70 -17.94
CA ASN A 371 -3.62 -12.03 -16.73
C ASN A 371 -4.62 -11.08 -16.06
N ASP A 372 -4.75 -11.31 -14.77
CA ASP A 372 -4.35 -10.34 -13.76
C ASP A 372 -3.99 -11.15 -12.51
N GLU A 373 -2.85 -11.83 -12.56
CA GLU A 373 -2.29 -12.48 -11.37
C GLU A 373 -1.49 -11.46 -10.54
N SER A 374 -2.18 -10.65 -9.71
CA SER A 374 -1.58 -10.07 -8.49
C SER A 374 -2.59 -9.41 -7.52
N PHE A 375 -3.60 -10.14 -7.07
CA PHE A 375 -4.25 -9.79 -5.78
C PHE A 375 -4.56 -11.00 -4.86
N MET A 376 -4.30 -12.22 -5.31
CA MET A 376 -4.31 -13.45 -4.52
C MET A 376 -3.01 -14.22 -4.81
N SER A 377 -2.18 -14.43 -3.79
CA SER A 377 -1.23 -15.57 -3.61
C SER A 377 -0.09 -15.28 -2.62
N ALA A 378 0.49 -14.07 -2.64
CA ALA A 378 1.78 -13.83 -1.96
C ALA A 378 1.69 -13.12 -0.59
N ASP A 379 0.86 -12.08 -0.46
CA ASP A 379 1.12 -11.00 0.52
C ASP A 379 0.28 -11.06 1.81
N ILE A 380 -0.67 -11.98 1.92
CA ILE A 380 -1.39 -12.24 3.18
C ILE A 380 -0.52 -13.12 4.08
N MET A 381 0.03 -14.23 3.57
CA MET A 381 0.93 -15.09 4.34
C MET A 381 2.31 -14.47 4.60
N SER A 382 2.78 -13.52 3.78
CA SER A 382 3.98 -12.71 4.10
C SER A 382 3.78 -11.88 5.39
N TYR A 383 2.54 -11.48 5.68
CA TYR A 383 2.13 -10.79 6.91
C TYR A 383 2.01 -11.74 8.12
N PHE A 384 1.61 -13.00 7.93
CA PHE A 384 1.54 -14.00 9.01
C PHE A 384 2.93 -14.48 9.45
N LEU A 385 3.91 -14.50 8.56
CA LEU A 385 5.18 -15.20 8.76
C LEU A 385 6.42 -14.29 8.82
N GLY A 386 6.27 -13.01 8.50
CA GLY A 386 7.39 -12.09 8.31
C GLY A 386 8.18 -12.39 7.02
N SER A 387 8.82 -11.37 6.45
CA SER A 387 9.55 -11.50 5.18
C SER A 387 10.96 -12.10 5.34
N SER A 388 11.09 -13.22 6.05
CA SER A 388 12.39 -13.85 6.37
C SER A 388 12.41 -15.38 6.37
N ALA A 389 11.43 -16.04 5.76
CA ALA A 389 11.33 -17.51 5.73
C ALA A 389 12.34 -18.24 4.81
N ASP A 390 13.17 -17.50 4.06
CA ASP A 390 14.29 -18.04 3.27
C ASP A 390 15.65 -17.95 3.98
N ALA A 391 15.70 -17.39 5.19
CA ALA A 391 16.83 -17.62 6.10
C ALA A 391 16.65 -18.98 6.79
N THR A 392 17.72 -19.77 6.88
CA THR A 392 17.76 -20.98 7.72
C THR A 392 17.61 -20.57 9.19
N MET A 393 16.37 -20.63 9.71
CA MET A 393 16.05 -20.22 11.09
C MET A 393 16.97 -20.90 12.11
N GLY A 394 17.75 -20.08 12.82
CA GLY A 394 18.53 -20.53 13.97
C GLY A 394 17.63 -20.72 15.21
N PRO A 395 18.08 -21.51 16.21
CA PRO A 395 17.32 -21.73 17.44
C PRO A 395 17.11 -20.46 18.29
N ASN A 396 17.84 -19.37 18.01
CA ASN A 396 17.70 -18.07 18.66
C ASN A 396 16.71 -17.14 17.92
N ASP A 397 16.65 -17.17 16.59
CA ASP A 397 15.72 -16.33 15.81
C ASP A 397 14.27 -16.65 16.15
N PHE A 398 13.98 -17.93 16.40
CA PHE A 398 12.65 -18.38 16.78
C PHE A 398 12.22 -17.88 18.17
N VAL A 399 13.16 -17.66 19.10
CA VAL A 399 12.84 -17.07 20.41
C VAL A 399 12.36 -15.63 20.23
N HIS A 400 13.00 -14.85 19.36
CA HIS A 400 12.53 -13.50 19.01
C HIS A 400 11.15 -13.50 18.34
N VAL A 401 10.87 -14.45 17.43
CA VAL A 401 9.52 -14.61 16.82
C VAL A 401 8.45 -14.95 17.88
N MET A 402 8.83 -15.70 18.93
CA MET A 402 7.92 -16.04 20.03
C MET A 402 7.69 -14.88 21.01
N ASP A 403 8.70 -14.04 21.25
CA ASP A 403 8.55 -12.81 22.02
C ASP A 403 7.65 -11.79 21.30
N ASP A 404 7.70 -11.74 19.97
CA ASP A 404 6.79 -10.94 19.13
C ASP A 404 5.42 -11.59 18.89
N ALA A 405 5.17 -12.83 19.35
CA ALA A 405 3.89 -13.53 19.14
C ALA A 405 2.63 -12.72 19.54
N PRO A 406 2.61 -11.90 20.61
CA PRO A 406 1.50 -10.99 20.88
C PRO A 406 1.24 -10.04 19.71
N ASN A 407 2.28 -9.47 19.08
CA ASN A 407 2.15 -8.57 17.93
C ASN A 407 1.60 -9.30 16.70
N TYR A 408 1.96 -10.57 16.48
CA TYR A 408 1.34 -11.42 15.44
C TYR A 408 -0.15 -11.66 15.71
N PHE A 409 -0.53 -12.07 16.93
CA PHE A 409 -1.95 -12.24 17.30
C PHE A 409 -2.75 -10.92 17.21
N VAL A 410 -2.13 -9.78 17.51
CA VAL A 410 -2.71 -8.45 17.27
C VAL A 410 -2.87 -8.16 15.79
N GLY A 411 -1.87 -8.46 14.95
CA GLY A 411 -1.93 -8.27 13.50
C GLY A 411 -3.06 -9.08 12.85
N ILE A 412 -3.19 -10.34 13.25
CA ILE A 412 -4.28 -11.24 12.85
C ILE A 412 -5.63 -10.67 13.26
N SER A 413 -5.76 -10.29 14.53
CA SER A 413 -7.01 -9.74 15.06
C SER A 413 -7.33 -8.36 14.47
N ARG A 414 -6.35 -7.62 13.92
CA ARG A 414 -6.55 -6.40 13.13
C ARG A 414 -7.11 -6.68 11.74
N VAL A 415 -6.68 -7.75 11.07
CA VAL A 415 -7.30 -8.20 9.81
C VAL A 415 -8.76 -8.59 10.07
N GLU A 416 -9.00 -9.33 11.15
CA GLU A 416 -10.36 -9.69 11.56
C GLU A 416 -11.20 -8.50 12.07
N LEU A 417 -10.58 -7.49 12.69
CA LEU A 417 -11.26 -6.25 13.09
C LEU A 417 -11.53 -5.34 11.91
N ALA A 418 -10.71 -5.33 10.87
CA ALA A 418 -11.07 -4.68 9.61
C ALA A 418 -12.30 -5.37 9.01
N TYR A 419 -12.31 -6.70 8.97
CA TYR A 419 -13.44 -7.51 8.52
C TYR A 419 -14.73 -7.30 9.35
N ILE A 420 -14.64 -7.10 10.67
CA ILE A 420 -15.81 -6.78 11.52
C ILE A 420 -16.18 -5.29 11.46
N ARG A 421 -15.22 -4.37 11.33
CA ARG A 421 -15.47 -2.93 11.18
C ARG A 421 -16.21 -2.62 9.88
N ASP A 422 -15.89 -3.31 8.79
CA ASP A 422 -16.67 -3.24 7.54
C ASP A 422 -18.10 -3.75 7.77
N ARG A 423 -18.30 -4.86 8.49
CA ARG A 423 -19.65 -5.35 8.85
C ARG A 423 -20.46 -4.39 9.73
N TYR A 424 -19.83 -3.68 10.67
CA TYR A 424 -20.55 -2.87 11.67
C TYR A 424 -20.68 -1.39 11.30
N SER A 425 -19.75 -0.81 10.53
CA SER A 425 -19.89 0.60 10.08
C SER A 425 -21.08 0.80 9.13
N MET A 426 -21.56 -0.26 8.49
CA MET A 426 -22.80 -0.26 7.70
C MET A 426 -24.09 -0.57 8.50
N ALA A 427 -23.99 -1.17 9.69
CA ALA A 427 -25.16 -1.47 10.52
C ALA A 427 -25.59 -0.29 11.43
N ALA A 428 -24.74 0.73 11.56
CA ALA A 428 -24.93 1.85 12.48
C ALA A 428 -25.72 3.05 11.91
N THR A 429 -26.03 3.05 10.61
CA THR A 429 -26.56 4.23 9.88
C THR A 429 -28.08 4.26 9.71
N THR A 430 -28.85 3.42 10.40
CA THR A 430 -30.33 3.47 10.38
C THR A 430 -30.98 3.49 11.77
N GLY A 431 -30.70 4.55 12.53
CA GLY A 431 -31.58 5.05 13.60
C GLY A 431 -32.39 6.25 13.08
N PHE A 432 -33.71 6.24 13.31
CA PHE A 432 -34.67 7.24 12.81
C PHE A 432 -34.52 8.63 13.51
N PRO A 433 -35.18 9.70 13.02
CA PRO A 433 -34.56 11.02 12.90
C PRO A 433 -34.42 11.79 14.22
N ASP A 434 -33.25 12.40 14.40
CA ASP A 434 -33.14 13.82 14.78
C ASP A 434 -31.71 14.35 14.52
N GLN A 435 -31.33 14.42 13.23
CA GLN A 435 -30.27 15.29 12.66
C GLN A 435 -30.13 15.02 11.15
N ALA A 436 -30.64 15.91 10.29
CA ALA A 436 -30.76 15.68 8.85
C ALA A 436 -29.59 16.21 7.99
N ASP A 437 -28.64 16.97 8.56
CA ASP A 437 -27.69 17.81 7.78
C ASP A 437 -26.28 17.21 7.55
N ALA A 438 -26.05 15.92 7.84
CA ALA A 438 -24.69 15.34 7.84
C ALA A 438 -24.43 14.15 6.89
N VAL A 439 -25.46 13.50 6.34
CA VAL A 439 -25.32 12.18 5.68
C VAL A 439 -25.24 12.27 4.14
N GLU A 440 -25.65 13.37 3.52
CA GLU A 440 -25.56 13.62 2.05
C GLU A 440 -24.10 13.75 1.52
N LYS A 441 -23.09 13.44 2.36
CA LYS A 441 -21.68 13.78 2.15
C LYS A 441 -20.74 12.57 2.17
N THR A 442 -21.25 11.34 2.21
CA THR A 442 -20.40 10.12 2.34
C THR A 442 -20.74 9.00 1.35
N GLU A 443 -21.79 9.19 0.54
CA GLU A 443 -22.24 8.20 -0.46
C GLU A 443 -21.45 8.27 -1.78
N HIS A 444 -20.84 9.43 -2.07
CA HIS A 444 -20.13 9.70 -3.33
C HIS A 444 -18.70 9.11 -3.39
N ASP A 445 -18.12 8.71 -2.25
CA ASP A 445 -16.69 8.34 -2.17
C ASP A 445 -16.38 6.84 -2.35
N LEU A 446 -17.41 5.97 -2.38
CA LEU A 446 -17.20 4.50 -2.39
C LEU A 446 -17.48 3.81 -3.73
N GLN A 447 -18.15 4.46 -4.69
CA GLN A 447 -18.47 3.87 -6.00
C GLN A 447 -17.29 3.77 -6.98
N GLN A 448 -16.10 4.31 -6.64
CA GLN A 448 -15.00 4.48 -7.59
C GLN A 448 -13.85 3.44 -7.49
N VAL A 449 -13.97 2.43 -6.62
CA VAL A 449 -12.86 1.50 -6.29
C VAL A 449 -12.93 0.15 -7.03
N ALA A 450 -14.04 -0.17 -7.70
CA ALA A 450 -14.34 -1.55 -8.13
C ALA A 450 -14.12 -1.89 -9.62
N SER A 451 -13.69 -0.96 -10.48
CA SER A 451 -13.57 -1.20 -11.94
C SER A 451 -12.12 -1.43 -12.41
N GLN A 452 -11.88 -2.61 -12.98
CA GLN A 452 -10.69 -3.06 -13.73
C GLN A 452 -9.39 -3.36 -12.94
N HIS A 453 -9.24 -4.63 -12.58
CA HIS A 453 -8.09 -5.43 -13.03
C HIS A 453 -8.55 -6.90 -13.23
N ALA A 454 -8.83 -7.27 -14.50
CA ALA A 454 -9.02 -8.66 -14.97
C ALA A 454 -9.13 -8.76 -16.53
N ILE A 455 -8.06 -8.52 -17.32
CA ILE A 455 -7.90 -9.06 -18.72
C ILE A 455 -6.40 -9.25 -19.17
N ASP A 456 -6.05 -10.44 -19.71
CA ASP A 456 -4.88 -10.91 -20.56
C ASP A 456 -3.40 -10.69 -20.11
N ARG A 457 -2.37 -11.57 -20.17
CA ARG A 457 -1.76 -12.76 -20.89
C ARG A 457 -2.45 -14.03 -21.44
N ARG A 458 -2.30 -14.25 -22.75
CA ARG A 458 -1.77 -15.49 -23.40
C ARG A 458 -0.98 -14.99 -24.62
N SER A 459 0.10 -15.60 -25.08
CA SER A 459 0.86 -16.81 -24.72
C SER A 459 2.35 -16.48 -24.97
N GLY A 460 3.38 -17.17 -24.46
CA GLY A 460 3.53 -18.62 -24.25
C GLY A 460 4.55 -19.17 -25.26
N HIS A 461 5.34 -20.18 -24.86
CA HIS A 461 6.44 -20.86 -25.59
C HIS A 461 7.77 -20.07 -25.70
N ASP A 462 8.92 -20.55 -25.17
CA ASP A 462 9.70 -21.80 -25.39
C ASP A 462 10.80 -21.57 -26.47
N THR A 463 12.03 -22.11 -26.45
CA THR A 463 12.73 -23.05 -25.52
C THR A 463 14.26 -23.01 -25.77
N THR A 464 15.04 -23.56 -24.82
CA THR A 464 16.32 -24.33 -25.00
C THR A 464 17.60 -23.70 -25.61
N LYS A 465 18.70 -23.83 -24.82
CA LYS A 465 20.02 -24.48 -25.12
C LYS A 465 20.88 -23.95 -26.30
N TYR A 466 22.22 -24.06 -26.35
CA TYR A 466 23.23 -24.90 -25.66
C TYR A 466 24.66 -24.28 -25.80
N VAL A 467 25.66 -24.83 -25.06
CA VAL A 467 27.11 -24.94 -25.41
C VAL A 467 27.91 -23.64 -25.67
N THR A 468 28.81 -23.15 -24.79
CA THR A 468 30.15 -23.61 -24.34
C THR A 468 31.32 -23.53 -25.36
N ASP A 469 32.44 -23.03 -24.82
CA ASP A 469 33.86 -23.16 -25.25
C ASP A 469 34.41 -22.49 -26.52
N ALA A 470 35.17 -21.40 -26.31
CA ALA A 470 36.64 -21.35 -26.47
C ALA A 470 37.19 -19.97 -25.98
N ARG A 471 38.06 -19.88 -24.96
CA ARG A 471 39.55 -19.92 -25.06
C ARG A 471 40.09 -19.01 -26.19
N LEU A 472 40.79 -17.90 -25.97
CA LEU A 472 42.04 -17.72 -25.19
C LEU A 472 42.52 -16.24 -25.18
N ASN A 473 43.32 -15.87 -24.15
CA ASN A 473 44.42 -14.86 -24.12
C ASN A 473 44.16 -13.44 -24.66
N ARG A 474 44.42 -12.33 -23.95
CA ARG A 474 45.52 -11.95 -23.01
C ARG A 474 44.96 -10.86 -22.06
N GLY A 475 45.41 -10.59 -20.83
CA GLY A 475 46.60 -11.03 -20.09
C GLY A 475 47.22 -9.83 -19.36
N ASN A 476 47.25 -9.87 -18.01
CA ASN A 476 48.19 -9.21 -17.07
C ASN A 476 48.35 -7.65 -17.10
N ASP A 477 48.68 -6.94 -16.00
CA ASP A 477 48.94 -7.33 -14.61
C ASP A 477 48.74 -6.21 -13.57
N ALA A 478 48.89 -6.61 -12.31
CA ALA A 478 48.70 -5.94 -11.02
C ALA A 478 49.33 -4.55 -10.72
N GLY A 479 48.75 -3.89 -9.71
CA GLY A 479 49.41 -3.58 -8.42
C GLY A 479 50.60 -2.62 -8.37
N GLY A 480 50.53 -1.59 -7.52
CA GLY A 480 51.65 -0.67 -7.28
C GLY A 480 52.17 -0.67 -5.84
N HIS A 481 53.40 -0.17 -5.64
CA HIS A 481 53.69 0.84 -4.63
C HIS A 481 55.06 1.53 -4.85
N CYS A 482 55.28 2.61 -4.08
CA CYS A 482 56.20 3.71 -4.33
C CYS A 482 57.70 3.43 -4.10
N ARG A 483 58.55 4.10 -4.91
CA ARG A 483 59.53 5.16 -4.50
C ARG A 483 60.99 4.99 -5.00
N TYR A 484 61.40 5.95 -5.86
CA TYR A 484 62.75 6.46 -6.19
C TYR A 484 63.87 5.54 -6.75
N GLU A 485 64.36 5.95 -7.94
CA GLU A 485 65.72 5.88 -8.53
C GLU A 485 66.60 4.62 -8.41
N GLY A 486 67.29 4.27 -9.53
CA GLY A 486 68.73 4.06 -9.38
C GLY A 486 69.46 2.80 -9.86
N SER A 487 68.96 2.01 -10.82
CA SER A 487 69.80 1.15 -11.71
C SER A 487 70.48 -0.15 -11.18
N LYS A 488 70.53 -1.16 -12.09
CA LYS A 488 71.47 -2.31 -12.23
C LYS A 488 71.30 -3.65 -11.44
N HIS A 489 71.05 -4.70 -12.26
CA HIS A 489 71.66 -6.04 -12.32
C HIS A 489 71.25 -7.23 -11.38
N ILE A 490 70.77 -8.29 -12.07
CA ILE A 490 71.19 -9.73 -12.01
C ILE A 490 70.60 -10.68 -10.92
N GLN A 491 69.74 -11.57 -11.44
CA GLN A 491 69.57 -13.03 -11.23
C GLN A 491 69.20 -13.70 -9.87
N ASP A 492 68.16 -14.55 -10.03
CA ASP A 492 68.08 -15.98 -9.66
C ASP A 492 67.42 -16.51 -8.37
N SER A 493 66.75 -17.65 -8.58
CA SER A 493 66.46 -18.77 -7.65
C SER A 493 65.19 -18.80 -6.80
N ARG A 494 64.20 -19.54 -7.36
CA ARG A 494 63.20 -20.46 -6.76
C ARG A 494 63.37 -20.87 -5.28
N THR A 495 62.25 -21.07 -4.56
CA THR A 495 61.80 -22.42 -4.11
C THR A 495 60.36 -22.43 -3.57
N ASN A 496 59.74 -23.61 -3.55
CA ASN A 496 58.33 -23.84 -3.21
C ASN A 496 58.13 -24.17 -1.71
N THR A 497 56.91 -23.98 -1.20
CA THR A 497 56.22 -25.03 -0.41
C THR A 497 54.71 -24.84 -0.39
N VAL A 498 53.97 -25.95 -0.36
CA VAL A 498 52.50 -26.00 -0.41
C VAL A 498 51.96 -26.17 1.02
N ALA A 499 50.93 -25.40 1.38
CA ALA A 499 50.07 -25.68 2.53
C ALA A 499 48.61 -25.35 2.17
N GLU A 500 47.77 -26.36 2.30
CA GLU A 500 46.37 -26.37 1.86
C GLU A 500 45.45 -25.67 2.88
N ARG A 501 44.55 -24.80 2.40
CA ARG A 501 43.43 -24.28 3.21
C ARG A 501 42.13 -24.23 2.40
N VAL A 502 41.09 -24.78 3.02
CA VAL A 502 39.71 -24.87 2.55
C VAL A 502 39.16 -23.48 2.15
N PRO A 503 38.49 -23.34 0.99
CA PRO A 503 37.85 -22.07 0.61
C PRO A 503 36.63 -21.79 1.50
N SER A 504 36.55 -20.56 2.00
CA SER A 504 35.40 -20.06 2.75
C SER A 504 34.15 -20.04 1.87
N VAL A 505 33.09 -20.72 2.30
CA VAL A 505 31.76 -20.64 1.68
C VAL A 505 31.27 -19.20 1.70
N ALA A 506 30.89 -18.68 0.53
CA ALA A 506 30.39 -17.31 0.40
C ALA A 506 29.06 -17.13 1.14
N ALA A 507 28.89 -15.96 1.76
CA ALA A 507 27.63 -15.60 2.41
C ALA A 507 26.47 -15.54 1.38
N PRO A 508 25.24 -15.97 1.76
CA PRO A 508 24.09 -15.86 0.87
C PRO A 508 23.79 -14.39 0.55
N SER A 509 23.39 -14.15 -0.70
CA SER A 509 23.20 -12.82 -1.28
C SER A 509 22.25 -11.93 -0.48
N SER A 510 22.71 -10.72 -0.18
CA SER A 510 21.86 -9.63 0.34
C SER A 510 20.67 -9.36 -0.57
N LEU A 511 19.53 -9.01 0.04
CA LEU A 511 18.33 -8.44 -0.61
C LEU A 511 18.71 -7.53 -1.78
N ALA A 512 18.12 -7.77 -2.96
CA ALA A 512 18.50 -7.09 -4.18
C ALA A 512 18.29 -5.56 -4.09
N ASP A 513 19.40 -4.84 -3.93
CA ASP A 513 19.48 -3.41 -4.18
C ASP A 513 18.94 -3.13 -5.60
N PRO A 514 18.00 -2.18 -5.83
CA PRO A 514 17.36 -1.93 -7.13
C PRO A 514 18.32 -1.56 -8.29
N GLY A 515 19.63 -1.61 -8.08
CA GLY A 515 20.69 -1.36 -9.03
C GLY A 515 21.00 0.13 -9.21
N PRO A 516 22.13 0.47 -9.84
CA PRO A 516 22.41 1.85 -10.22
C PRO A 516 21.27 2.41 -11.11
N PRO A 517 20.91 3.71 -11.01
CA PRO A 517 19.89 4.29 -11.85
C PRO A 517 20.13 4.04 -13.35
N PRO A 518 19.11 3.61 -14.11
CA PRO A 518 19.28 3.20 -15.50
C PRO A 518 19.74 4.33 -16.43
N ASP A 519 19.56 5.60 -16.03
CA ASP A 519 20.01 6.80 -16.74
C ASP A 519 19.51 6.89 -18.22
N GLY A 520 18.44 6.14 -18.52
CA GLY A 520 17.87 5.95 -19.85
C GLY A 520 16.95 4.73 -19.92
N GLY A 521 16.67 4.27 -21.14
CA GLY A 521 15.72 3.19 -21.42
C GLY A 521 14.27 3.68 -21.55
N LEU A 522 13.43 2.89 -22.22
CA LEU A 522 12.05 3.26 -22.57
C LEU A 522 11.24 3.67 -21.33
N TRP A 523 11.27 2.87 -20.26
CA TRP A 523 10.52 3.14 -19.03
C TRP A 523 10.95 4.42 -18.29
N ALA A 524 12.24 4.79 -18.33
CA ALA A 524 12.71 6.01 -17.70
C ALA A 524 12.21 7.26 -18.45
N TRP A 525 12.26 7.23 -19.79
CA TRP A 525 11.71 8.30 -20.64
C TRP A 525 10.19 8.37 -20.62
N LEU A 526 9.52 7.23 -20.50
CA LEU A 526 8.09 7.15 -20.24
C LEU A 526 7.72 7.78 -18.89
N CYS A 527 8.51 7.58 -17.82
CA CYS A 527 8.30 8.28 -16.56
C CYS A 527 8.51 9.81 -16.69
N VAL A 528 9.46 10.26 -17.52
CA VAL A 528 9.62 11.69 -17.86
C VAL A 528 8.39 12.21 -18.61
N LEU A 529 7.83 11.46 -19.56
CA LEU A 529 6.59 11.83 -20.26
C LEU A 529 5.38 11.89 -19.30
N GLY A 530 5.25 10.92 -18.39
CA GLY A 530 4.19 10.91 -17.39
C GLY A 530 4.28 12.11 -16.44
N THR A 531 5.47 12.43 -15.93
CA THR A 531 5.66 13.61 -15.08
C THR A 531 5.53 14.92 -15.87
N PHE A 532 5.93 14.96 -17.14
CA PHE A 532 5.65 16.10 -18.03
C PHE A 532 4.14 16.36 -18.14
N LEU A 533 3.32 15.32 -18.32
CA LEU A 533 1.86 15.44 -18.36
C LEU A 533 1.28 15.87 -17.01
N VAL A 534 1.79 15.37 -15.88
CA VAL A 534 1.42 15.86 -14.54
C VAL A 534 1.72 17.36 -14.40
N VAL A 535 2.92 17.80 -14.75
CA VAL A 535 3.33 19.21 -14.63
C VAL A 535 2.54 20.10 -15.61
N MET A 536 2.23 19.60 -16.80
CA MET A 536 1.34 20.29 -17.75
C MET A 536 -0.05 20.50 -17.16
N ASN A 537 -0.66 19.47 -16.60
CA ASN A 537 -2.03 19.52 -16.09
C ASN A 537 -2.18 20.21 -14.73
N THR A 538 -1.09 20.41 -13.99
CA THR A 538 -1.06 21.14 -12.70
C THR A 538 -0.53 22.57 -12.91
N TRP A 539 0.79 22.71 -13.06
CA TRP A 539 1.47 24.00 -13.25
C TRP A 539 1.03 24.75 -14.50
N GLY A 540 0.64 24.07 -15.58
CA GLY A 540 0.11 24.73 -16.76
C GLY A 540 -1.17 25.51 -16.50
N VAL A 541 -2.10 24.95 -15.72
CA VAL A 541 -3.36 25.64 -15.33
C VAL A 541 -3.06 26.80 -14.36
N ILE A 542 -2.16 26.59 -13.41
CA ILE A 542 -1.70 27.62 -12.47
C ILE A 542 -1.06 28.82 -13.21
N ASN A 543 -0.13 28.57 -14.14
CA ASN A 543 0.51 29.61 -14.94
C ASN A 543 -0.50 30.36 -15.84
N SER A 544 -1.68 29.78 -16.05
CA SER A 544 -2.78 30.35 -16.83
C SER A 544 -3.77 31.15 -15.98
N PHE A 545 -3.58 31.22 -14.66
CA PHE A 545 -4.53 31.84 -13.73
C PHE A 545 -4.87 33.30 -14.08
N GLY A 546 -3.94 34.08 -14.65
CA GLY A 546 -4.19 35.47 -15.04
C GLY A 546 -5.33 35.68 -16.06
N VAL A 547 -5.62 34.66 -16.90
CA VAL A 547 -6.78 34.69 -17.80
C VAL A 547 -8.08 34.50 -17.03
N PHE A 548 -8.12 33.52 -16.12
CA PHE A 548 -9.27 33.26 -15.24
C PHE A 548 -9.54 34.43 -14.30
N GLN A 549 -8.49 35.02 -13.69
CA GLN A 549 -8.59 36.19 -12.83
C GLN A 549 -9.29 37.37 -13.54
N SER A 550 -8.87 37.65 -14.78
CA SER A 550 -9.45 38.74 -15.58
C SER A 550 -10.91 38.50 -15.97
N TYR A 551 -11.33 37.23 -16.10
CA TYR A 551 -12.73 36.86 -16.32
C TYR A 551 -13.53 36.95 -15.01
N TYR A 552 -13.05 36.37 -13.92
CA TYR A 552 -13.73 36.31 -12.63
C TYR A 552 -13.98 37.69 -12.00
N VAL A 553 -13.07 38.65 -12.15
CA VAL A 553 -13.30 40.03 -11.71
C VAL A 553 -14.58 40.61 -12.34
N LYS A 554 -14.81 40.35 -13.64
CA LYS A 554 -16.01 40.82 -14.36
C LYS A 554 -17.24 39.95 -14.10
N ALA A 555 -17.06 38.64 -13.93
CA ALA A 555 -18.17 37.69 -13.79
C ALA A 555 -18.74 37.64 -12.36
N LEU A 556 -17.95 37.97 -11.34
CA LEU A 556 -18.34 37.93 -9.93
C LEU A 556 -18.49 39.32 -9.29
N ASP A 557 -18.15 40.39 -10.02
CA ASP A 557 -18.09 41.78 -9.55
C ASP A 557 -17.31 41.92 -8.21
N ARG A 558 -16.04 41.50 -8.25
CA ARG A 558 -15.16 41.42 -7.07
C ARG A 558 -13.80 42.04 -7.33
N ALA A 559 -13.20 42.56 -6.26
CA ALA A 559 -11.87 43.15 -6.30
C ALA A 559 -10.83 42.13 -6.82
N PRO A 560 -9.85 42.53 -7.65
CA PRO A 560 -8.80 41.63 -8.13
C PRO A 560 -7.99 40.94 -7.03
N SER A 561 -7.94 41.54 -5.84
CA SER A 561 -7.36 40.98 -4.60
C SER A 561 -8.12 39.77 -4.06
N ASP A 562 -9.46 39.76 -4.16
CA ASP A 562 -10.29 38.67 -3.66
C ASP A 562 -10.14 37.47 -4.59
N ILE A 563 -10.09 37.74 -5.90
CA ILE A 563 -9.95 36.72 -6.93
C ILE A 563 -8.56 36.07 -6.93
N SER A 564 -7.48 36.82 -6.64
CA SER A 564 -6.12 36.26 -6.63
C SER A 564 -5.92 35.17 -5.58
N TRP A 565 -6.65 35.22 -4.46
CA TRP A 565 -6.66 34.16 -3.44
C TRP A 565 -6.97 32.76 -3.99
N ILE A 566 -7.82 32.64 -5.03
CA ILE A 566 -8.13 31.34 -5.66
C ILE A 566 -6.89 30.73 -6.30
N GLY A 567 -6.06 31.55 -6.97
CA GLY A 567 -4.79 31.11 -7.56
C GLY A 567 -3.71 30.87 -6.50
N SER A 568 -3.58 31.79 -5.53
CA SER A 568 -2.60 31.68 -4.44
C SER A 568 -2.83 30.47 -3.55
N ILE A 569 -4.08 30.12 -3.20
CA ILE A 569 -4.36 28.94 -2.37
C ILE A 569 -4.08 27.64 -3.13
N ASN A 570 -4.30 27.61 -4.45
CA ASN A 570 -3.99 26.45 -5.29
C ASN A 570 -2.46 26.19 -5.31
N VAL A 571 -1.66 27.23 -5.57
CA VAL A 571 -0.18 27.17 -5.50
C VAL A 571 0.31 26.78 -4.10
N PHE A 572 -0.30 27.35 -3.05
CA PHE A 572 0.02 27.01 -1.67
C PHE A 572 -0.22 25.53 -1.40
N LEU A 573 -1.42 25.00 -1.69
CA LEU A 573 -1.77 23.60 -1.40
C LEU A 573 -0.96 22.61 -2.22
N LEU A 574 -0.65 22.92 -3.49
CA LEU A 574 0.23 22.11 -4.35
C LEU A 574 1.59 21.86 -3.69
N PHE A 575 2.16 22.88 -3.05
CA PHE A 575 3.45 22.80 -2.37
C PHE A 575 3.34 22.35 -0.91
N PHE A 576 2.36 22.85 -0.15
CA PHE A 576 2.20 22.65 1.29
C PHE A 576 2.02 21.18 1.64
N ILE A 577 1.22 20.46 0.85
CA ILE A 577 0.93 19.04 1.07
C ILE A 577 2.13 18.14 0.69
N GLY A 578 3.15 18.73 0.05
CA GLY A 578 4.39 18.08 -0.42
C GLY A 578 5.02 17.13 0.60
N THR A 579 5.18 17.54 1.87
CA THR A 579 5.74 16.68 2.93
C THR A 579 4.96 15.38 3.11
N PHE A 580 3.63 15.44 3.16
CA PHE A 580 2.78 14.28 3.34
C PHE A 580 2.80 13.37 2.10
N THR A 581 2.65 13.97 0.91
CA THR A 581 2.63 13.23 -0.36
C THR A 581 3.98 12.59 -0.68
N GLY A 582 5.07 13.28 -0.36
CA GLY A 582 6.44 12.78 -0.50
C GLY A 582 6.69 11.59 0.43
N ARG A 583 6.30 11.69 1.71
CA ARG A 583 6.44 10.56 2.65
C ARG A 583 5.59 9.36 2.27
N LEU A 584 4.35 9.56 1.81
CA LEU A 584 3.45 8.50 1.33
C LEU A 584 4.01 7.81 0.07
N THR A 585 4.67 8.57 -0.80
CA THR A 585 5.38 8.02 -1.98
C THR A 585 6.53 7.11 -1.53
N ASP A 586 7.38 7.58 -0.61
CA ASP A 586 8.47 6.77 -0.04
C ASP A 586 7.94 5.53 0.71
N ALA A 587 6.74 5.59 1.30
CA ALA A 587 6.07 4.46 1.96
C ALA A 587 5.48 3.41 0.99
N GLY A 588 5.47 3.67 -0.33
CA GLY A 588 4.93 2.79 -1.36
C GLY A 588 3.51 3.12 -1.82
N PHE A 589 2.84 4.13 -1.25
CA PHE A 589 1.46 4.50 -1.59
C PHE A 589 1.32 5.38 -2.83
N PHE A 590 2.32 5.38 -3.73
CA PHE A 590 2.32 6.22 -4.93
C PHE A 590 1.07 6.04 -5.81
N ARG A 591 0.65 4.80 -6.09
CA ARG A 591 -0.47 4.52 -7.00
C ARG A 591 -1.81 5.07 -6.46
N PRO A 592 -2.23 4.78 -5.21
CA PRO A 592 -3.40 5.44 -4.60
C PRO A 592 -3.31 6.97 -4.59
N LEU A 593 -2.13 7.52 -4.32
CA LEU A 593 -1.91 8.96 -4.24
C LEU A 593 -2.03 9.67 -5.60
N ALA A 594 -1.50 9.04 -6.65
CA ALA A 594 -1.60 9.56 -8.02
C ALA A 594 -3.03 9.44 -8.58
N ILE A 595 -3.75 8.35 -8.26
CA ILE A 595 -5.15 8.16 -8.66
C ILE A 595 -6.06 9.18 -7.96
N SER A 596 -5.99 9.29 -6.63
CA SER A 596 -6.76 10.28 -5.87
C SER A 596 -6.43 11.72 -6.27
N GLY A 597 -5.15 12.04 -6.48
CA GLY A 597 -4.72 13.34 -6.97
C GLY A 597 -5.29 13.69 -8.36
N ALA A 598 -5.34 12.71 -9.28
CA ALA A 598 -5.97 12.88 -10.58
C ALA A 598 -7.48 13.10 -10.47
N ILE A 599 -8.20 12.27 -9.69
CA ILE A 599 -9.64 12.40 -9.46
C ILE A 599 -9.99 13.77 -8.88
N LEU A 600 -9.30 14.24 -7.84
CA LEU A 600 -9.51 15.55 -7.23
C LEU A 600 -9.25 16.70 -8.21
N THR A 601 -8.20 16.59 -9.04
CA THR A 601 -7.86 17.61 -10.05
C THR A 601 -8.95 17.70 -11.14
N ILE A 602 -9.37 16.55 -11.68
CA ILE A 602 -10.40 16.48 -12.73
C ILE A 602 -11.75 16.96 -12.18
N THR A 603 -12.16 16.42 -11.03
CA THR A 603 -13.45 16.73 -10.40
C THR A 603 -13.53 18.20 -9.97
N GLY A 604 -12.45 18.76 -9.41
CA GLY A 604 -12.39 20.19 -9.07
C GLY A 604 -12.54 21.10 -10.29
N THR A 605 -11.85 20.80 -11.41
CA THR A 605 -12.03 21.57 -12.66
C THR A 605 -13.44 21.42 -13.24
N LEU A 606 -14.00 20.20 -13.26
CA LEU A 606 -15.35 19.95 -13.77
C LEU A 606 -16.42 20.60 -12.89
N ALA A 607 -16.30 20.55 -11.57
CA ALA A 607 -17.20 21.24 -10.64
C ALA A 607 -17.13 22.76 -10.81
N THR A 608 -15.93 23.31 -11.08
CA THR A 608 -15.75 24.74 -11.40
C THR A 608 -16.59 25.16 -12.61
N SER A 609 -16.90 24.26 -13.56
CA SER A 609 -17.76 24.57 -14.72
C SER A 609 -19.22 24.92 -14.37
N ALA A 610 -19.70 24.50 -13.20
CA ALA A 610 -21.06 24.76 -12.71
C ALA A 610 -21.10 25.84 -11.61
N CYS A 611 -19.95 26.36 -11.18
CA CYS A 611 -19.85 27.34 -10.12
C CYS A 611 -20.28 28.74 -10.60
N THR A 612 -21.10 29.41 -9.79
CA THR A 612 -21.60 30.78 -10.06
C THR A 612 -21.21 31.77 -8.95
N LYS A 613 -20.85 31.29 -7.76
CA LYS A 613 -20.47 32.11 -6.60
C LYS A 613 -18.98 31.99 -6.31
N TYR A 614 -18.37 33.07 -5.82
CA TYR A 614 -16.95 33.15 -5.45
C TYR A 614 -16.47 31.96 -4.60
N TRP A 615 -17.18 31.64 -3.52
CA TRP A 615 -16.78 30.58 -2.59
C TRP A 615 -16.79 29.18 -3.26
N GLN A 616 -17.66 28.95 -4.24
CA GLN A 616 -17.73 27.69 -4.97
C GLN A 616 -16.49 27.51 -5.84
N ILE A 617 -16.08 28.56 -6.57
CA ILE A 617 -14.85 28.57 -7.37
C ILE A 617 -13.61 28.46 -6.46
N PHE A 618 -13.60 29.13 -5.30
CA PHE A 618 -12.52 29.03 -4.33
C PHE A 618 -12.37 27.58 -3.79
N LEU A 619 -13.48 26.90 -3.47
CA LEU A 619 -13.46 25.51 -3.01
C LEU A 619 -13.07 24.53 -4.13
N ALA A 620 -13.64 24.68 -5.33
CA ALA A 620 -13.42 23.77 -6.45
C ALA A 620 -12.05 23.97 -7.13
N GLN A 621 -11.75 25.20 -7.58
CA GLN A 621 -10.51 25.52 -8.30
C GLN A 621 -9.34 25.86 -7.37
N GLY A 622 -9.62 26.46 -6.21
CA GLY A 622 -8.58 26.79 -5.23
C GLY A 622 -8.17 25.55 -4.43
N ILE A 623 -9.10 25.02 -3.64
CA ILE A 623 -8.81 23.94 -2.67
C ILE A 623 -8.74 22.57 -3.34
N CYS A 624 -9.81 22.09 -4.00
CA CYS A 624 -9.86 20.72 -4.54
C CYS A 624 -8.78 20.46 -5.60
N VAL A 625 -8.65 21.34 -6.60
CA VAL A 625 -7.56 21.26 -7.59
C VAL A 625 -6.19 21.45 -6.96
N GLY A 626 -6.03 22.30 -5.94
CA GLY A 626 -4.77 22.51 -5.24
C GLY A 626 -4.28 21.26 -4.50
N ILE A 627 -5.18 20.60 -3.74
CA ILE A 627 -4.89 19.32 -3.07
C ILE A 627 -4.57 18.23 -4.09
N GLY A 628 -5.39 18.10 -5.14
CA GLY A 628 -5.17 17.13 -6.22
C GLY A 628 -3.81 17.32 -6.90
N SER A 629 -3.45 18.58 -7.18
CA SER A 629 -2.16 18.94 -7.77
C SER A 629 -0.98 18.62 -6.86
N GLY A 630 -1.11 18.83 -5.54
CA GLY A 630 -0.08 18.46 -4.56
C GLY A 630 0.13 16.94 -4.46
N CYS A 631 -0.95 16.17 -4.55
CA CYS A 631 -0.92 14.69 -4.60
C CYS A 631 -0.27 14.14 -5.88
N LEU A 632 -0.16 14.93 -6.95
CA LEU A 632 0.48 14.54 -8.19
C LEU A 632 1.92 15.05 -8.32
N PHE A 633 2.16 16.34 -8.04
CA PHE A 633 3.40 17.03 -8.41
C PHE A 633 4.62 16.53 -7.64
N CYS A 634 4.58 16.54 -6.30
CA CYS A 634 5.71 16.10 -5.49
C CYS A 634 6.07 14.61 -5.74
N PRO A 635 5.11 13.67 -5.74
CA PRO A 635 5.36 12.26 -6.05
C PRO A 635 5.96 12.01 -7.45
N ALA A 636 5.45 12.67 -8.48
CA ALA A 636 5.92 12.47 -9.86
C ALA A 636 7.36 12.99 -10.07
N VAL A 637 7.73 14.11 -9.43
CA VAL A 637 9.11 14.62 -9.41
C VAL A 637 10.04 13.68 -8.64
N ALA A 638 9.59 13.16 -7.48
CA ALA A 638 10.35 12.19 -6.70
C ALA A 638 10.68 10.93 -7.53
N ILE A 639 9.69 10.33 -8.20
CA ILE A 639 9.91 9.15 -9.05
C ILE A 639 10.95 9.40 -10.13
N VAL A 640 10.81 10.45 -10.95
CA VAL A 640 11.76 10.74 -12.05
C VAL A 640 13.19 10.89 -11.51
N SER A 641 13.36 11.49 -10.33
CA SER A 641 14.68 11.64 -9.73
C SER A 641 15.35 10.32 -9.29
N THR A 642 14.61 9.21 -9.18
CA THR A 642 15.13 7.86 -8.89
C THR A 642 15.51 7.05 -10.13
N TYR A 643 15.05 7.44 -11.32
CA TYR A 643 15.39 6.79 -12.60
C TYR A 643 16.70 7.31 -13.21
N PHE A 644 17.13 8.52 -12.83
CA PHE A 644 18.29 9.19 -13.39
C PHE A 644 19.29 9.61 -12.31
N ASN A 645 20.58 9.54 -12.63
CA ASN A 645 21.69 10.01 -11.83
C ASN A 645 22.54 11.00 -12.65
N LYS A 646 23.17 10.54 -13.74
CA LYS A 646 23.99 11.38 -14.64
C LYS A 646 23.18 12.37 -15.46
N ARG A 647 21.91 12.08 -15.76
CA ARG A 647 21.01 12.95 -16.55
C ARG A 647 19.81 13.45 -15.74
N ARG A 648 19.93 13.50 -14.41
CA ARG A 648 18.83 13.79 -13.47
C ARG A 648 18.25 15.18 -13.68
N SER A 649 19.09 16.18 -13.92
CA SER A 649 18.66 17.56 -14.05
C SER A 649 17.96 17.76 -15.38
N LEU A 650 18.52 17.26 -16.48
CA LEU A 650 17.90 17.29 -17.80
C LEU A 650 16.55 16.56 -17.81
N ALA A 651 16.45 15.39 -17.18
CA ALA A 651 15.19 14.67 -17.06
C ALA A 651 14.12 15.53 -16.35
N ILE A 652 14.46 16.11 -15.18
CA ILE A 652 13.57 17.01 -14.43
C ILE A 652 13.27 18.29 -15.24
N GLY A 653 14.24 18.85 -15.96
CA GLY A 653 14.08 20.01 -16.84
C GLY A 653 13.09 19.76 -17.98
N ILE A 654 13.16 18.59 -18.61
CA ILE A 654 12.17 18.14 -19.60
C ILE A 654 10.79 18.06 -18.94
N THR A 655 10.64 17.43 -17.77
CA THR A 655 9.34 17.41 -17.08
C THR A 655 8.81 18.82 -16.77
N ALA A 656 9.68 19.74 -16.37
CA ALA A 656 9.33 21.11 -16.04
C ALA A 656 8.82 21.89 -17.27
N CYS A 657 9.23 21.54 -18.49
CA CYS A 657 8.69 22.13 -19.71
C CYS A 657 7.19 21.88 -19.92
N GLY A 658 6.61 20.86 -19.27
CA GLY A 658 5.16 20.65 -19.24
C GLY A 658 4.40 21.89 -18.76
N SER A 659 4.95 22.62 -17.78
CA SER A 659 4.36 23.89 -17.27
C SER A 659 4.33 25.00 -18.32
N GLY A 660 5.32 25.04 -19.22
CA GLY A 660 5.38 25.99 -20.32
C GLY A 660 4.39 25.65 -21.43
N VAL A 661 4.30 24.37 -21.81
CA VAL A 661 3.32 23.89 -22.81
C VAL A 661 1.89 24.09 -22.30
N GLY A 662 1.60 23.71 -21.06
CA GLY A 662 0.29 23.94 -20.44
C GLY A 662 -0.04 25.43 -20.30
N GLY A 663 0.95 26.25 -19.91
CA GLY A 663 0.85 27.71 -19.83
C GLY A 663 0.70 28.44 -21.17
N ILE A 664 0.75 27.71 -22.30
CA ILE A 664 0.36 28.20 -23.63
C ILE A 664 -0.98 27.57 -24.06
N LEU A 665 -1.17 26.28 -23.78
CA LEU A 665 -2.37 25.53 -24.16
C LEU A 665 -3.65 26.08 -23.49
N TYR A 666 -3.67 26.20 -22.16
CA TYR A 666 -4.89 26.61 -21.44
C TYR A 666 -5.31 28.06 -21.72
N PRO A 667 -4.42 29.06 -21.81
CA PRO A 667 -4.81 30.42 -22.19
C PRO A 667 -5.39 30.48 -23.60
N VAL A 668 -4.87 29.68 -24.54
CA VAL A 668 -5.41 29.57 -25.90
C VAL A 668 -6.79 28.91 -25.89
N LEU A 669 -6.97 27.81 -25.14
CA LEU A 669 -8.29 27.16 -24.97
C LEU A 669 -9.32 28.14 -24.40
N VAL A 670 -9.01 28.82 -23.30
CA VAL A 670 -9.92 29.82 -22.71
C VAL A 670 -10.20 30.95 -23.70
N ARG A 671 -9.18 31.53 -24.34
CA ARG A 671 -9.35 32.64 -25.29
C ARG A 671 -10.24 32.29 -26.50
N GLN A 672 -10.14 31.06 -27.01
CA GLN A 672 -10.91 30.63 -28.20
C GLN A 672 -12.31 30.11 -27.86
N LEU A 673 -12.47 29.40 -26.73
CA LEU A 673 -13.71 28.74 -26.36
C LEU A 673 -14.66 29.65 -25.56
N LEU A 674 -14.13 30.48 -24.66
CA LEU A 674 -14.94 31.31 -23.77
C LEU A 674 -15.94 32.22 -24.51
N PRO A 675 -15.59 32.87 -25.65
CA PRO A 675 -16.55 33.67 -26.42
C PRO A 675 -17.52 32.84 -27.28
N ARG A 676 -17.23 31.56 -27.54
CA ARG A 676 -18.00 30.72 -28.49
C ARG A 676 -18.96 29.76 -27.80
N VAL A 677 -18.55 29.14 -26.70
CA VAL A 677 -19.32 28.10 -25.97
C VAL A 677 -19.59 28.47 -24.51
N GLY A 678 -19.13 29.64 -24.07
CA GLY A 678 -19.30 30.11 -22.69
C GLY A 678 -18.38 29.43 -21.68
N PHE A 679 -18.48 29.87 -20.42
CA PHE A 679 -17.58 29.46 -19.35
C PHE A 679 -17.69 27.98 -18.98
N GLY A 680 -18.91 27.46 -18.79
CA GLY A 680 -19.12 26.07 -18.38
C GLY A 680 -18.51 25.06 -19.34
N TRP A 681 -18.79 25.17 -20.65
CA TRP A 681 -18.18 24.28 -21.65
C TRP A 681 -16.67 24.49 -21.80
N THR A 682 -16.17 25.73 -21.65
CA THR A 682 -14.72 25.99 -21.63
C THR A 682 -14.03 25.23 -20.49
N MET A 683 -14.57 25.30 -19.27
CA MET A 683 -14.04 24.59 -18.11
C MET A 683 -14.15 23.05 -18.26
N ARG A 684 -15.22 22.54 -18.87
CA ARG A 684 -15.36 21.10 -19.17
C ARG A 684 -14.31 20.62 -20.15
N THR A 685 -14.05 21.36 -21.24
CA THR A 685 -12.99 21.03 -22.20
C THR A 685 -11.62 21.00 -21.53
N ILE A 686 -11.33 21.95 -20.63
CA ILE A 686 -10.09 21.95 -19.84
C ILE A 686 -10.03 20.72 -18.93
N GLY A 687 -11.13 20.37 -18.25
CA GLY A 687 -11.23 19.17 -17.43
C GLY A 687 -11.03 17.87 -18.21
N PHE A 688 -11.52 17.77 -19.45
CA PHE A 688 -11.29 16.61 -20.33
C PHE A 688 -9.84 16.51 -20.82
N VAL A 689 -9.20 17.64 -21.16
CA VAL A 689 -7.78 17.69 -21.51
C VAL A 689 -6.90 17.29 -20.31
N GLN A 690 -7.21 17.79 -19.12
CA GLN A 690 -6.55 17.36 -17.88
C GLN A 690 -6.79 15.87 -17.61
N GLY A 691 -8.02 15.40 -17.77
CA GLY A 691 -8.39 13.99 -17.55
C GLY A 691 -7.60 13.04 -18.45
N GLY A 692 -7.60 13.26 -19.77
CA GLY A 692 -6.84 12.45 -20.71
C GLY A 692 -5.34 12.44 -20.39
N GLY A 693 -4.75 13.61 -20.14
CA GLY A 693 -3.32 13.70 -19.82
C GLY A 693 -2.94 13.07 -18.47
N LEU A 694 -3.80 13.19 -17.44
CA LEU A 694 -3.55 12.60 -16.11
C LEU A 694 -3.77 11.09 -16.08
N VAL A 695 -4.79 10.56 -16.78
CA VAL A 695 -5.00 9.11 -16.92
C VAL A 695 -3.79 8.45 -17.59
N ILE A 696 -3.29 9.05 -18.69
CA ILE A 696 -2.07 8.58 -19.37
C ILE A 696 -0.86 8.65 -18.42
N ALA A 697 -0.70 9.74 -17.66
CA ALA A 697 0.39 9.87 -16.70
C ALA A 697 0.35 8.81 -15.58
N VAL A 698 -0.82 8.57 -14.98
CA VAL A 698 -1.02 7.57 -13.92
C VAL A 698 -0.76 6.15 -14.42
N ALA A 699 -1.20 5.82 -15.64
CA ALA A 699 -0.92 4.52 -16.24
C ALA A 699 0.59 4.28 -16.39
N ILE A 700 1.32 5.28 -16.88
CA ILE A 700 2.73 5.18 -17.24
C ILE A 700 3.68 5.27 -16.04
N LEU A 701 3.41 6.11 -15.04
CA LEU A 701 4.33 6.35 -13.91
C LEU A 701 4.47 5.12 -13.01
N ARG A 702 5.71 4.63 -12.81
CA ARG A 702 6.02 3.46 -11.98
C ARG A 702 7.08 3.81 -10.93
N PRO A 703 6.88 3.51 -9.63
CA PRO A 703 7.94 3.58 -8.64
C PRO A 703 9.03 2.55 -8.94
N ARG A 704 10.29 2.92 -8.70
CA ARG A 704 11.46 2.04 -8.89
C ARG A 704 12.12 1.59 -7.58
N VAL A 705 12.11 2.46 -6.57
CA VAL A 705 12.77 2.20 -5.28
C VAL A 705 11.83 1.41 -4.38
N LEU A 706 12.38 0.45 -3.62
CA LEU A 706 11.62 -0.38 -2.69
C LEU A 706 10.93 0.48 -1.59
N PRO A 707 9.69 0.17 -1.20
CA PRO A 707 8.95 0.96 -0.21
C PRO A 707 9.62 1.02 1.16
N ARG A 708 9.91 2.24 1.63
CA ARG A 708 10.34 2.51 2.99
C ARG A 708 9.12 2.60 3.93
N LYS A 709 8.61 1.43 4.31
CA LYS A 709 7.44 1.27 5.18
C LYS A 709 7.62 1.94 6.56
N THR A 710 8.83 1.97 7.12
CA THR A 710 9.14 2.54 8.45
C THR A 710 9.88 3.89 8.40
N GLY A 711 9.42 4.87 9.18
CA GLY A 711 10.06 6.19 9.30
C GLY A 711 9.09 7.34 9.54
N GLN A 712 9.58 8.41 10.18
CA GLN A 712 8.84 9.64 10.51
C GLN A 712 8.37 10.40 9.26
N PHE A 713 7.34 11.26 9.41
CA PHE A 713 6.85 12.14 8.33
C PHE A 713 7.81 13.28 7.98
N VAL A 714 8.60 13.73 8.95
CA VAL A 714 9.58 14.81 8.80
C VAL A 714 10.94 14.27 9.25
N GLU A 715 11.95 14.38 8.39
CA GLU A 715 13.33 14.02 8.74
C GLU A 715 14.05 15.25 9.32
N TRP A 716 13.83 15.52 10.61
CA TRP A 716 14.41 16.66 11.33
C TRP A 716 15.95 16.72 11.28
N SER A 717 16.62 15.58 11.09
CA SER A 717 18.07 15.52 10.88
C SER A 717 18.52 16.19 9.59
N ALA A 718 17.69 16.26 8.55
CA ALA A 718 18.02 16.96 7.30
C ALA A 718 18.25 18.46 7.54
N PHE A 719 17.52 19.09 8.48
CA PHE A 719 17.73 20.49 8.83
C PHE A 719 19.00 20.75 9.67
N ARG A 720 19.70 19.70 10.13
CA ARG A 720 21.05 19.81 10.70
C ARG A 720 22.14 19.81 9.62
N GLU A 721 21.81 19.41 8.39
CA GLU A 721 22.72 19.52 7.24
C GLU A 721 22.68 20.98 6.73
N LEU A 722 23.74 21.75 7.02
CA LEU A 722 23.79 23.18 6.67
C LEU A 722 23.58 23.43 5.17
N GLU A 723 24.07 22.54 4.29
CA GLU A 723 23.81 22.61 2.85
C GLU A 723 22.32 22.47 2.49
N TYR A 724 21.53 21.70 3.25
CA TYR A 724 20.10 21.51 3.03
C TYR A 724 19.30 22.68 3.59
N THR A 725 19.64 23.16 4.78
CA THR A 725 18.97 24.32 5.41
C THR A 725 19.24 25.63 4.68
N SER A 726 20.48 25.91 4.29
CA SER A 726 20.80 27.06 3.43
C SER A 726 20.11 26.95 2.07
N TYR A 727 20.02 25.74 1.50
CA TYR A 727 19.28 25.51 0.25
C TYR A 727 17.78 25.77 0.40
N ALA A 728 17.15 25.33 1.50
CA ALA A 728 15.73 25.58 1.76
C ALA A 728 15.44 27.08 1.90
N CYS A 729 16.22 27.80 2.71
CA CYS A 729 16.09 29.26 2.89
C CYS A 729 16.31 30.02 1.57
N GLY A 730 17.34 29.65 0.81
CA GLY A 730 17.60 30.25 -0.50
C GLY A 730 16.49 29.98 -1.52
N SER A 731 15.89 28.78 -1.50
CA SER A 731 14.79 28.41 -2.41
C SER A 731 13.53 29.24 -2.17
N VAL A 732 13.18 29.49 -0.91
CA VAL A 732 12.08 30.39 -0.51
C VAL A 732 12.28 31.78 -1.12
N LEU A 733 13.46 32.38 -0.91
CA LEU A 733 13.79 33.73 -1.35
C LEU A 733 13.91 33.85 -2.88
N CYS A 734 14.48 32.83 -3.54
CA CYS A 734 14.52 32.75 -5.00
C CYS A 734 13.11 32.61 -5.61
N LEU A 735 12.25 31.76 -5.06
CA LEU A 735 10.91 31.56 -5.63
C LEU A 735 9.99 32.75 -5.36
N MET A 736 10.12 33.41 -4.19
CA MET A 736 9.43 34.67 -3.88
C MET A 736 9.68 35.75 -4.96
N GLY A 737 10.95 36.00 -5.31
CA GLY A 737 11.30 36.98 -6.35
C GLY A 737 10.95 36.52 -7.77
N ALA A 738 11.11 35.24 -8.07
CA ALA A 738 10.81 34.63 -9.38
C ALA A 738 9.31 34.73 -9.76
N TYR A 739 8.41 34.47 -8.81
CA TYR A 739 6.97 34.51 -9.09
C TYR A 739 6.44 35.95 -9.27
N PHE A 740 7.07 36.96 -8.67
CA PHE A 740 6.66 38.36 -8.82
C PHE A 740 6.57 38.79 -10.29
N ALA A 741 7.58 38.46 -11.10
CA ALA A 741 7.58 38.76 -12.54
C ALA A 741 6.39 38.11 -13.27
N PHE A 742 6.11 36.83 -13.00
CA PHE A 742 4.99 36.10 -13.63
C PHE A 742 3.62 36.69 -13.31
N PHE A 743 3.37 37.09 -12.04
CA PHE A 743 2.08 37.63 -11.63
C PHE A 743 1.86 39.08 -12.09
N PHE A 744 2.90 39.93 -12.03
CA PHE A 744 2.72 41.37 -12.20
C PHE A 744 3.10 41.92 -13.59
N VAL A 745 3.78 41.16 -14.46
CA VAL A 745 4.16 41.65 -15.82
C VAL A 745 2.96 42.09 -16.65
N ALA A 746 1.84 41.35 -16.62
CA ALA A 746 0.64 41.68 -17.38
C ALA A 746 -0.12 42.88 -16.79
N ALA A 747 0.01 43.14 -15.49
CA ALA A 747 -0.53 44.33 -14.85
C ALA A 747 0.32 45.55 -15.24
N TYR A 748 1.63 45.51 -15.01
CA TYR A 748 2.60 46.55 -15.44
C TYR A 748 2.44 46.97 -16.91
N ALA A 749 2.29 45.98 -17.80
CA ALA A 749 2.09 46.22 -19.23
C ALA A 749 0.82 47.03 -19.55
N ARG A 750 -0.26 46.87 -18.77
CA ARG A 750 -1.51 47.64 -18.95
C ARG A 750 -1.42 48.98 -18.23
N ASP A 751 -1.01 48.94 -16.95
CA ASP A 751 -1.17 50.05 -16.01
C ASP A 751 -0.12 51.15 -16.23
N ILE A 752 1.11 50.78 -16.61
CA ILE A 752 2.23 51.71 -16.85
C ILE A 752 2.47 51.93 -18.34
N GLN A 753 2.35 50.88 -19.17
CA GLN A 753 2.70 50.92 -20.59
C GLN A 753 1.49 51.04 -21.54
N GLY A 754 0.26 51.11 -21.01
CA GLY A 754 -0.96 51.30 -21.79
C GLY A 754 -1.27 50.18 -22.79
N MET A 755 -0.65 49.00 -22.67
CA MET A 755 -0.80 47.91 -23.63
C MET A 755 -2.21 47.32 -23.56
N SER A 756 -2.75 46.93 -24.72
CA SER A 756 -4.04 46.24 -24.79
C SER A 756 -4.04 44.94 -23.97
N TYR A 757 -5.22 44.53 -23.49
CA TYR A 757 -5.39 43.29 -22.73
C TYR A 757 -4.77 42.08 -23.46
N THR A 758 -5.03 41.93 -24.76
CA THR A 758 -4.44 40.88 -25.61
C THR A 758 -2.91 40.91 -25.62
N ASN A 759 -2.31 42.10 -25.75
CA ASN A 759 -0.86 42.25 -25.78
C ASN A 759 -0.22 41.96 -24.42
N SER A 760 -0.89 42.31 -23.31
CA SER A 760 -0.43 41.98 -21.95
C SER A 760 -0.41 40.46 -21.68
N LEU A 761 -1.37 39.71 -22.23
CA LEU A 761 -1.39 38.25 -22.14
C LEU A 761 -0.32 37.58 -23.01
N ASN A 762 0.01 38.17 -24.18
CA ASN A 762 1.06 37.65 -25.05
C ASN A 762 2.42 37.61 -24.33
N LEU A 763 2.71 38.58 -23.45
CA LEU A 763 3.94 38.58 -22.63
C LEU A 763 4.03 37.35 -21.72
N VAL A 764 2.92 36.92 -21.09
CA VAL A 764 2.89 35.74 -20.20
C VAL A 764 3.05 34.44 -20.99
N MET A 765 2.42 34.33 -22.16
CA MET A 765 2.60 33.17 -23.05
C MET A 765 4.05 33.09 -23.58
N MET A 766 4.64 34.23 -23.93
CA MET A 766 6.03 34.33 -24.36
C MET A 766 7.02 33.99 -23.23
N MET A 767 6.80 34.47 -22.00
CA MET A 767 7.61 34.09 -20.82
C MET A 767 7.57 32.57 -20.58
N ASN A 768 6.41 31.93 -20.74
CA ASN A 768 6.28 30.48 -20.62
C ASN A 768 7.03 29.74 -21.73
N GLY A 769 6.89 30.19 -22.99
CA GLY A 769 7.53 29.58 -24.16
C GLY A 769 9.06 29.72 -24.16
N VAL A 770 9.58 30.94 -24.04
CA VAL A 770 11.03 31.20 -23.93
C VAL A 770 11.60 30.57 -22.65
N GLY A 771 10.80 30.53 -21.57
CA GLY A 771 11.13 29.82 -20.35
C GLY A 771 11.37 28.32 -20.53
N MET A 772 10.81 27.66 -21.55
CA MET A 772 11.15 26.26 -21.87
C MET A 772 12.60 26.12 -22.34
N VAL A 773 13.11 27.07 -23.12
CA VAL A 773 14.52 27.08 -23.56
C VAL A 773 15.43 27.23 -22.34
N GLY A 774 15.10 28.13 -21.43
CA GLY A 774 15.81 28.29 -20.15
C GLY A 774 15.79 27.02 -19.30
N ARG A 775 14.63 26.36 -19.18
CA ARG A 775 14.47 25.09 -18.45
C ARG A 775 15.40 24.00 -18.99
N LEU A 776 15.44 23.80 -20.31
CA LEU A 776 16.27 22.76 -20.92
C LEU A 776 17.76 23.10 -20.91
N LEU A 777 18.13 24.32 -21.31
CA LEU A 777 19.52 24.74 -21.41
C LEU A 777 20.23 24.69 -20.05
N LEU A 778 19.61 25.29 -19.02
CA LEU A 778 20.24 25.42 -17.71
C LEU A 778 20.26 24.10 -16.94
N THR A 779 19.28 23.21 -17.14
CA THR A 779 19.35 21.86 -16.57
C THR A 779 20.33 20.93 -17.30
N HIS A 780 20.52 21.08 -18.61
CA HIS A 780 21.59 20.39 -19.34
C HIS A 780 22.99 20.83 -18.87
N LEU A 781 23.16 22.13 -18.61
CA LEU A 781 24.39 22.67 -18.01
C LEU A 781 24.57 22.16 -16.57
N ALA A 782 23.50 22.04 -15.79
CA ALA A 782 23.54 21.52 -14.42
C ALA A 782 24.04 20.07 -14.33
N ASP A 783 23.69 19.19 -15.27
CA ASP A 783 24.21 17.82 -15.33
C ASP A 783 25.71 17.75 -15.67
N ARG A 784 26.29 18.81 -16.30
CA ARG A 784 27.73 18.89 -16.60
C ARG A 784 28.53 19.54 -15.47
N PHE A 785 28.07 20.69 -14.97
CA PHE A 785 28.82 21.56 -14.05
C PHE A 785 28.35 21.48 -12.58
N GLY A 786 27.27 20.74 -12.34
CA GLY A 786 26.63 20.56 -11.03
C GLY A 786 25.54 21.59 -10.75
N ASN A 787 24.42 21.12 -10.19
CA ASN A 787 23.18 21.90 -10.06
C ASN A 787 23.36 23.23 -9.31
N LEU A 788 24.02 23.22 -8.14
CA LEU A 788 24.26 24.45 -7.38
C LEU A 788 25.26 25.40 -8.07
N THR A 789 26.16 24.89 -8.89
CA THR A 789 27.10 25.71 -9.69
C THR A 789 26.37 26.51 -10.76
N VAL A 790 25.31 25.95 -11.37
CA VAL A 790 24.51 26.63 -12.40
C VAL A 790 23.36 27.45 -11.79
N PHE A 791 22.79 27.02 -10.66
CA PHE A 791 21.70 27.72 -10.00
C PHE A 791 22.14 29.08 -9.44
N VAL A 792 23.31 29.18 -8.79
CA VAL A 792 23.85 30.46 -8.29
C VAL A 792 23.90 31.56 -9.37
N PRO A 793 24.60 31.41 -10.51
CA PRO A 793 24.65 32.45 -11.54
C PRO A 793 23.30 32.67 -12.23
N THR A 794 22.43 31.65 -12.32
CA THR A 794 21.07 31.82 -12.83
C THR A 794 20.24 32.72 -11.91
N ALA A 795 20.34 32.54 -10.59
CA ALA A 795 19.70 33.41 -9.61
C ALA A 795 20.29 34.84 -9.64
N GLY A 796 21.60 34.99 -9.80
CA GLY A 796 22.23 36.30 -10.02
C GLY A 796 21.73 37.02 -11.28
N ALA A 797 21.67 36.30 -12.41
CA ALA A 797 21.12 36.82 -13.66
C ALA A 797 19.63 37.20 -13.52
N GLY A 798 18.82 36.38 -12.85
CA GLY A 798 17.44 36.70 -12.54
C GLY A 798 17.29 37.97 -11.68
N ALA A 799 18.19 38.19 -10.72
CA ALA A 799 18.17 39.36 -9.85
C ALA A 799 18.50 40.63 -10.66
N LEU A 800 19.55 40.57 -11.48
CA LEU A 800 19.92 41.64 -12.42
C LEU A 800 18.79 41.97 -13.40
N LEU A 801 18.05 40.96 -13.88
CA LEU A 801 16.88 41.16 -14.73
C LEU A 801 15.71 41.81 -13.96
N LEU A 802 15.45 41.44 -12.70
CA LEU A 802 14.43 42.10 -11.89
C LEU A 802 14.77 43.57 -11.60
N PHE A 803 16.04 43.89 -11.34
CA PHE A 803 16.48 45.28 -11.20
C PHE A 803 16.46 46.04 -12.54
N SER A 804 16.84 45.42 -13.66
CA SER A 804 16.81 46.08 -14.97
C SER A 804 15.39 46.39 -15.45
N TRP A 805 14.37 45.68 -14.93
CA TRP A 805 12.95 45.99 -15.21
C TRP A 805 12.58 47.44 -14.84
N ILE A 806 13.19 48.01 -13.79
CA ILE A 806 12.98 49.39 -13.35
C ILE A 806 13.34 50.40 -14.47
N ALA A 807 14.30 50.06 -15.32
CA ALA A 807 14.74 50.90 -16.45
C ALA A 807 13.94 50.68 -17.75
N VAL A 808 12.97 49.75 -17.77
CA VAL A 808 12.22 49.40 -18.99
C VAL A 808 11.01 50.33 -19.16
N SER A 809 11.19 51.37 -19.95
CA SER A 809 10.20 52.43 -20.20
C SER A 809 9.38 52.28 -21.49
N SER A 810 9.71 51.33 -22.38
CA SER A 810 9.05 51.17 -23.69
C SER A 810 8.36 49.81 -23.88
N PRO A 811 7.25 49.71 -24.65
CA PRO A 811 6.55 48.45 -24.87
C PRO A 811 7.42 47.37 -25.53
N ALA A 812 8.26 47.77 -26.50
CA ALA A 812 9.23 46.88 -27.13
C ALA A 812 10.28 46.38 -26.12
N GLY A 813 10.75 47.26 -25.22
CA GLY A 813 11.64 46.90 -24.12
C GLY A 813 11.03 45.85 -23.19
N VAL A 814 9.72 45.93 -22.91
CA VAL A 814 9.02 44.92 -22.09
C VAL A 814 9.02 43.54 -22.75
N TYR A 815 8.86 43.44 -24.09
CA TYR A 815 8.98 42.16 -24.79
C TYR A 815 10.41 41.58 -24.73
N VAL A 816 11.43 42.41 -24.93
CA VAL A 816 12.84 41.96 -24.82
C VAL A 816 13.14 41.50 -23.40
N TRP A 817 12.79 42.32 -22.41
CA TRP A 817 12.96 42.00 -20.99
C TRP A 817 12.23 40.71 -20.59
N ALA A 818 10.95 40.57 -20.96
CA ALA A 818 10.16 39.39 -20.63
C ALA A 818 10.73 38.11 -21.28
N SER A 819 11.41 38.20 -22.43
CA SER A 819 12.08 37.05 -23.04
C SER A 819 13.24 36.55 -22.17
N PHE A 820 14.16 37.45 -21.76
CA PHE A 820 15.28 37.07 -20.88
C PHE A 820 14.83 36.69 -19.47
N SER A 821 13.87 37.45 -18.91
CA SER A 821 13.27 37.19 -17.59
C SER A 821 12.54 35.84 -17.56
N GLY A 822 11.80 35.50 -18.61
CA GLY A 822 11.17 34.18 -18.79
C GLY A 822 12.20 33.05 -18.85
N MET A 823 13.31 33.25 -19.57
CA MET A 823 14.40 32.27 -19.66
C MET A 823 15.06 32.02 -18.29
N ALA A 824 15.44 33.08 -17.57
CA ALA A 824 16.06 32.97 -16.25
C ALA A 824 15.11 32.36 -15.22
N THR A 825 13.83 32.78 -15.22
CA THR A 825 12.83 32.30 -14.27
C THR A 825 12.44 30.84 -14.53
N GLY A 826 12.30 30.44 -15.80
CA GLY A 826 12.13 29.03 -16.17
C GLY A 826 13.32 28.17 -15.72
N GLY A 827 14.55 28.69 -15.88
CA GLY A 827 15.76 28.10 -15.33
C GLY A 827 15.67 27.86 -13.81
N ILE A 828 15.39 28.91 -13.04
CA ILE A 828 15.21 28.83 -11.57
C ILE A 828 14.17 27.77 -11.17
N GLN A 829 13.01 27.75 -11.84
CA GLN A 829 11.93 26.80 -11.56
C GLN A 829 12.29 25.33 -11.83
N SER A 830 13.19 25.04 -12.79
CA SER A 830 13.63 23.65 -13.10
C SER A 830 14.90 23.25 -12.34
N LEU A 831 15.76 24.21 -12.03
CA LEU A 831 16.93 24.01 -11.16
C LEU A 831 16.54 23.78 -9.70
N PHE A 832 15.38 24.29 -9.24
CA PHE A 832 14.84 24.01 -7.91
C PHE A 832 14.64 22.49 -7.64
N PRO A 833 13.67 21.78 -8.24
CA PRO A 833 13.44 20.36 -7.94
C PRO A 833 14.68 19.49 -8.23
N SER A 834 15.47 19.82 -9.25
CA SER A 834 16.67 19.04 -9.59
C SER A 834 17.83 19.25 -8.61
N ALA A 835 18.11 20.48 -8.16
CA ALA A 835 19.15 20.73 -7.15
C ALA A 835 18.79 20.10 -5.81
N LEU A 836 17.52 20.15 -5.40
CA LEU A 836 17.01 19.47 -4.20
C LEU A 836 17.17 17.95 -4.29
N ALA A 837 16.80 17.36 -5.43
CA ALA A 837 17.04 15.96 -5.71
C ALA A 837 18.53 15.59 -5.78
N SER A 838 19.44 16.54 -6.02
CA SER A 838 20.91 16.33 -5.96
C SER A 838 21.49 16.43 -4.54
N LEU A 839 20.73 16.97 -3.57
CA LEU A 839 21.11 17.08 -2.16
C LEU A 839 20.66 15.86 -1.34
N THR A 840 19.72 15.07 -1.87
CA THR A 840 19.32 13.80 -1.25
C THR A 840 20.22 12.68 -1.74
N SER A 841 21.00 12.10 -0.82
CA SER A 841 21.91 10.98 -1.07
C SER A 841 21.22 9.62 -1.06
N ASP A 842 20.18 9.46 -0.23
CA ASP A 842 19.40 8.23 -0.05
C ASP A 842 18.13 8.24 -0.92
N PRO A 843 18.03 7.39 -1.96
CA PRO A 843 16.85 7.32 -2.83
C PRO A 843 15.55 6.94 -2.11
N GLN A 844 15.62 6.26 -0.95
CA GLN A 844 14.44 5.87 -0.16
C GLN A 844 13.84 7.02 0.65
N LYS A 845 14.48 8.19 0.65
CA LYS A 845 14.05 9.41 1.36
C LYS A 845 13.70 10.55 0.41
N GLN A 846 13.69 10.27 -0.88
CA GLN A 846 13.70 11.29 -1.91
C GLN A 846 12.36 12.03 -1.99
N GLY A 847 11.23 11.34 -1.82
CA GLY A 847 9.93 11.98 -1.66
C GLY A 847 9.87 12.84 -0.40
N THR A 848 10.28 12.31 0.75
CA THR A 848 10.23 13.01 2.06
C THR A 848 11.09 14.28 2.05
N ARG A 849 12.34 14.21 1.59
CA ARG A 849 13.25 15.37 1.53
C ARG A 849 12.85 16.40 0.47
N ILE A 850 12.24 15.99 -0.64
CA ILE A 850 11.68 16.92 -1.63
C ILE A 850 10.44 17.63 -1.03
N GLY A 851 9.55 16.84 -0.42
CA GLY A 851 8.32 17.31 0.20
C GLY A 851 8.52 18.36 1.28
N MET A 852 9.51 18.17 2.17
CA MET A 852 9.81 19.13 3.24
C MET A 852 10.16 20.53 2.72
N VAL A 853 11.03 20.66 1.71
CA VAL A 853 11.36 21.98 1.15
C VAL A 853 10.18 22.55 0.35
N PHE A 854 9.42 21.71 -0.37
CA PHE A 854 8.20 22.15 -1.04
C PHE A 854 7.21 22.76 -0.04
N THR A 855 6.97 22.11 1.10
CA THR A 855 6.10 22.66 2.16
C THR A 855 6.60 24.00 2.70
N ILE A 856 7.91 24.18 2.91
CA ILE A 856 8.47 25.49 3.33
C ILE A 856 8.30 26.54 2.24
N VAL A 857 8.53 26.19 0.97
CA VAL A 857 8.39 27.07 -0.20
C VAL A 857 6.94 27.50 -0.45
N SER A 858 5.95 26.71 -0.03
CA SER A 858 4.52 27.06 -0.17
C SER A 858 4.18 28.44 0.41
N PHE A 859 4.78 28.80 1.55
CA PHE A 859 4.58 30.08 2.20
C PHE A 859 5.14 31.26 1.39
N ALA A 860 6.22 31.05 0.63
CA ALA A 860 6.74 32.07 -0.30
C ALA A 860 5.74 32.35 -1.44
N GLY A 861 5.12 31.28 -1.99
CA GLY A 861 4.09 31.40 -3.01
C GLY A 861 2.81 32.07 -2.50
N LEU A 862 2.47 31.86 -1.22
CA LEU A 862 1.30 32.47 -0.57
C LEU A 862 1.52 33.96 -0.24
N ILE A 863 2.69 34.31 0.32
CA ILE A 863 2.97 35.63 0.89
C ILE A 863 3.54 36.61 -0.17
N GLY A 864 4.26 36.10 -1.17
CA GLY A 864 4.94 36.92 -2.19
C GLY A 864 4.01 37.85 -2.99
N PRO A 865 2.93 37.35 -3.62
CA PRO A 865 2.03 38.20 -4.40
C PRO A 865 1.30 39.26 -3.55
N PRO A 866 0.78 38.96 -2.35
CA PRO A 866 0.25 39.99 -1.44
C PRO A 866 1.27 41.07 -1.04
N ILE A 867 2.52 40.71 -0.71
CA ILE A 867 3.57 41.72 -0.42
C ILE A 867 3.84 42.59 -1.64
N GLY A 868 3.96 42.00 -2.84
CA GLY A 868 4.15 42.74 -4.08
C GLY A 868 3.02 43.75 -4.34
N GLY A 869 1.76 43.33 -4.17
CA GLY A 869 0.59 44.20 -4.32
C GLY A 869 0.51 45.31 -3.27
N ALA A 870 0.84 45.00 -2.00
CA ALA A 870 0.88 45.98 -0.92
C ALA A 870 1.97 47.04 -1.16
N LEU A 871 3.15 46.64 -1.65
CA LEU A 871 4.22 47.57 -2.02
C LEU A 871 3.82 48.48 -3.19
N ILE A 872 3.16 47.96 -4.23
CA ILE A 872 2.64 48.77 -5.35
C ILE A 872 1.63 49.80 -4.83
N SER A 873 0.71 49.38 -3.94
CA SER A 873 -0.31 50.26 -3.36
C SER A 873 0.31 51.35 -2.47
N ALA A 874 1.31 51.00 -1.64
CA ALA A 874 2.00 51.92 -0.74
C ALA A 874 2.82 53.00 -1.48
N VAL A 875 3.31 52.71 -2.68
CA VAL A 875 4.04 53.67 -3.54
C VAL A 875 3.13 54.23 -4.64
N GLY A 876 1.82 54.37 -4.35
CA GLY A 876 0.87 55.10 -5.22
C GLY A 876 0.66 54.50 -6.61
N GLY A 877 0.80 53.18 -6.77
CA GLY A 877 0.70 52.48 -8.06
C GLY A 877 2.05 52.28 -8.76
N SER A 878 3.16 52.77 -8.22
CA SER A 878 4.50 52.54 -8.77
C SER A 878 5.00 51.12 -8.48
N TYR A 879 5.49 50.45 -9.52
CA TYR A 879 6.02 49.09 -9.42
C TYR A 879 7.45 49.01 -8.87
N VAL A 880 8.16 50.15 -8.77
CA VAL A 880 9.59 50.20 -8.44
C VAL A 880 9.91 49.57 -7.08
N GLY A 881 9.09 49.83 -6.05
CA GLY A 881 9.27 49.24 -4.72
C GLY A 881 9.15 47.72 -4.71
N ALA A 882 8.19 47.18 -5.47
CA ALA A 882 7.96 45.75 -5.58
C ALA A 882 9.00 45.05 -6.49
N GLN A 883 9.46 45.70 -7.56
CA GLN A 883 10.59 45.27 -8.39
C GLN A 883 11.88 45.18 -7.56
N ALA A 884 12.19 46.21 -6.76
CA ALA A 884 13.36 46.23 -5.88
C ALA A 884 13.28 45.17 -4.76
N PHE A 885 12.10 44.93 -4.19
CA PHE A 885 11.87 43.81 -3.26
C PHE A 885 12.14 42.46 -3.93
N ALA A 886 11.59 42.21 -5.11
CA ALA A 886 11.77 40.96 -5.84
C ALA A 886 13.25 40.72 -6.20
N GLY A 887 13.94 41.74 -6.73
CA GLY A 887 15.38 41.69 -7.04
C GLY A 887 16.24 41.41 -5.81
N THR A 888 15.99 42.11 -4.70
CA THR A 888 16.70 41.93 -3.43
C THR A 888 16.45 40.53 -2.83
N SER A 889 15.21 40.05 -2.85
CA SER A 889 14.87 38.68 -2.43
C SER A 889 15.64 37.65 -3.25
N LEU A 890 15.73 37.83 -4.58
CA LEU A 890 16.49 36.92 -5.44
C LEU A 890 18.01 36.96 -5.15
N SER A 891 18.57 38.15 -4.89
CA SER A 891 19.98 38.31 -4.48
C SER A 891 20.30 37.65 -3.14
N LEU A 892 19.41 37.78 -2.15
CA LEU A 892 19.55 37.08 -0.87
C LEU A 892 19.42 35.55 -1.06
N GLY A 893 18.48 35.10 -1.88
CA GLY A 893 18.35 33.70 -2.27
C GLY A 893 19.62 33.15 -2.92
N MET A 894 20.25 33.92 -3.81
CA MET A 894 21.57 33.59 -4.38
C MET A 894 22.66 33.46 -3.30
N ALA A 895 22.70 34.33 -2.29
CA ALA A 895 23.68 34.24 -1.20
C ALA A 895 23.52 32.96 -0.36
N PHE A 896 22.28 32.54 -0.09
CA PHE A 896 21.98 31.26 0.54
C PHE A 896 22.31 30.05 -0.35
N MET A 897 22.11 30.16 -1.67
CA MET A 897 22.54 29.13 -2.63
C MET A 897 24.08 29.02 -2.73
N MET A 898 24.80 30.15 -2.62
CA MET A 898 26.26 30.16 -2.57
C MET A 898 26.80 29.48 -1.32
N THR A 899 26.22 29.73 -0.14
CA THR A 899 26.61 29.02 1.09
C THR A 899 26.29 27.52 1.01
N ALA A 900 25.13 27.13 0.48
CA ALA A 900 24.82 25.71 0.24
C ALA A 900 25.83 25.04 -0.71
N ARG A 901 26.23 25.73 -1.79
CA ARG A 901 27.28 25.26 -2.73
C ARG A 901 28.63 25.11 -2.02
N GLU A 902 29.03 26.10 -1.23
CA GLU A 902 30.33 26.13 -0.56
C GLU A 902 30.46 25.02 0.49
N VAL A 903 29.43 24.81 1.31
CA VAL A 903 29.40 23.73 2.30
C VAL A 903 29.48 22.36 1.61
N LYS A 904 28.74 22.16 0.52
CA LYS A 904 28.78 20.93 -0.28
C LYS A 904 30.15 20.71 -0.95
N ARG A 905 30.83 21.77 -1.39
CA ARG A 905 32.20 21.72 -1.95
C ARG A 905 33.21 21.28 -0.88
N ARG A 906 33.19 21.93 0.28
CA ARG A 906 34.08 21.60 1.42
C ARG A 906 33.92 20.16 1.87
N LYS A 907 32.67 19.67 2.01
CA LYS A 907 32.36 18.27 2.34
C LYS A 907 32.87 17.24 1.32
N LYS A 908 33.11 17.64 0.06
CA LYS A 908 33.69 16.78 -0.98
C LYS A 908 35.21 16.90 -1.13
N GLY A 909 35.88 17.76 -0.36
CA GLY A 909 37.33 17.98 -0.47
C GLY A 909 37.78 18.49 -1.85
N GLN A 910 36.93 19.25 -2.55
CA GLN A 910 37.23 19.74 -3.90
C GLN A 910 37.81 21.16 -3.85
N ASP A 911 38.99 21.36 -4.47
CA ASP A 911 39.63 22.67 -4.59
C ASP A 911 38.76 23.69 -5.35
N MET A 912 39.00 24.98 -5.07
CA MET A 912 38.27 26.09 -5.69
C MET A 912 38.26 26.10 -7.22
N TRP A 913 39.28 25.49 -7.84
CA TRP A 913 39.64 25.69 -9.24
C TRP A 913 39.39 24.48 -10.15
N MET A 914 38.91 23.33 -9.64
CA MET A 914 38.64 22.17 -10.48
C MET A 914 37.18 22.04 -10.91
N LYS A 915 36.98 22.09 -12.23
CA LYS A 915 35.72 21.96 -12.99
C LYS A 915 34.78 23.18 -12.89
N VAL A 916 35.28 24.29 -13.47
CA VAL A 916 34.46 25.20 -14.29
C VAL A 916 33.96 24.48 -15.53
#